data_AF-A0A1Y1I3K1-F1
#
_entry.id   AF-A0A1Y1I3K1-F1
#
_cell.length_a   1.000
_cell.length_b   1.000
_cell.length_c   1.000
_cell.angle_alpha   90.00
_cell.angle_beta   90.00
_cell.angle_gamma   90.00
#
_symmetry.space_group_name_H-M   'P 1'
#
loop_
_entity.id
_entity.type
_entity.pdbx_description
1 polymer ?
#
loop_
_entity_poly.entity_id
_entity_poly.type
_entity_poly.pdbx_seq_one_letter_code
_entity_poly.pdbx_strand_id
1 'polypeptide(L)'
;MDPELEELAASEVSSSLAFRSITELQSDGKIDAEKAQRWKKKYEELHSALSVILANDRGLLARASDMNRQLQDDMLQLEKLMVRSHQENSELEMLREDSEQAEVECALCREKEQMLGLEDVELVRQRDECQKKIEEIEREHQAALVPVIRGHKDAIEELQARIAEGHLKHEATKKEQEDIHTKIGRLVAESAELAETAERERERLRAMEGVPDKIRKQAETEATVMKGLRVQESRLLDKMREQEIESTKLYDKVRRLTEQFTEASAALERIHVAADQKDRLAADVRKDLEMARLEAEQILADQVQLEQRVQAMAAEAKREGDEHARGIKEKDAVLRKYKKAELDIKQAEGNIPGLVMGREQAARDLTAAQAEHKRHVSAVEELKMETDVQMNAYLKQENVGKEKAAVVQASFLEVEELEKEMEEARAQDKELKAQAGDLASQRERASRLLSVQLSKLREAEEEVKMKELVVADLRQSEADGRKALAEALKLYDLVRTQRSRFVTLAQAAAQGIAEMREKLTILGAEIDILKRSITEKERALADARATHATSLAERDALRQQLQELVADLRAKQVTVDEQISQIDTLSSIINSAEKEMLRLRRAYQGAIEARDAIGVTLIDRSDEIAILYEKANVLDDIFKAGAVELAAREDEIRLLHLELKEARYQADVTKTKCPHVPELHEQIADLKDEVVAEREKVRSLGEALEMPERNSRWKELEGRLPDKAELQVKIGQLEDRISEKKEQILEKGLILDEVTSLSDKLRASVTDGKDGALQLAMEVNSYQHKIRGITRKMMATVSELSLYQAGAIKLQEERTKLAEHVQLAEQKLEAGEAPDESAEREWMRLEREQRTVEEMRIKMEDEKEEEPTYIEGGMRQSRPLHTQAEVRPNAYIPEDEGIPRPYGGHAPFKPLENGSTMRHIRKPEPKPIQI
;
A
#
# COMPACT_ATOMS: atom_id res chain seq x y z
N MET A 1 113.22 -4.76 18.47
CA MET A 1 114.49 -4.56 19.20
C MET A 1 115.34 -5.77 18.92
N ASP A 2 116.60 -5.56 18.55
CA ASP A 2 117.53 -6.64 18.19
C ASP A 2 117.85 -7.52 19.41
N PRO A 3 117.73 -8.86 19.29
CA PRO A 3 118.03 -9.80 20.37
C PRO A 3 119.52 -9.81 20.77
N GLU A 4 120.41 -9.21 19.98
CA GLU A 4 121.85 -9.13 20.27
C GLU A 4 122.19 -8.17 21.42
N LEU A 5 121.31 -7.25 21.78
CA LEU A 5 121.50 -6.33 22.91
C LEU A 5 121.07 -6.93 24.27
N GLU A 6 120.35 -8.07 24.27
CA GLU A 6 119.88 -8.73 25.49
C GLU A 6 120.96 -9.58 26.17
N GLU A 7 121.89 -10.18 25.41
CA GLU A 7 122.97 -10.99 25.99
C GLU A 7 124.01 -10.16 26.77
N LEU A 8 124.20 -8.89 26.41
CA LEU A 8 125.20 -8.01 27.02
C LEU A 8 124.80 -7.43 28.38
N ALA A 9 123.52 -7.49 28.76
CA ALA A 9 123.00 -6.93 30.01
C ALA A 9 122.79 -7.97 31.14
N ALA A 10 122.80 -9.27 30.81
CA ALA A 10 122.51 -10.35 31.76
C ALA A 10 123.76 -11.11 32.27
N SER A 11 124.95 -10.83 31.71
CA SER A 11 126.19 -11.50 32.09
C SER A 11 126.90 -10.72 33.19
N GLU A 12 127.28 -11.36 34.31
CA GLU A 12 128.05 -10.76 35.41
C GLU A 12 129.21 -9.91 34.87
N VAL A 13 129.48 -8.73 35.45
CA VAL A 13 130.47 -7.75 34.92
C VAL A 13 131.86 -8.38 34.68
N SER A 14 132.20 -9.38 35.51
CA SER A 14 133.40 -10.23 35.45
C SER A 14 133.52 -11.09 34.18
N SER A 15 132.41 -11.39 33.52
CA SER A 15 132.33 -12.22 32.32
C SER A 15 132.40 -11.44 31.01
N SER A 16 132.29 -10.11 31.07
CA SER A 16 132.35 -9.25 29.89
C SER A 16 133.74 -9.27 29.24
N LEU A 17 133.76 -9.22 27.91
CA LEU A 17 134.99 -9.28 27.10
C LEU A 17 136.01 -8.21 27.51
N ALA A 18 135.54 -6.99 27.80
CA ALA A 18 136.38 -5.89 28.26
C ALA A 18 137.03 -6.16 29.63
N PHE A 19 136.30 -6.78 30.57
CA PHE A 19 136.85 -7.13 31.88
C PHE A 19 137.90 -8.24 31.77
N ARG A 20 137.66 -9.23 30.88
CA ARG A 20 138.60 -10.30 30.55
C ARG A 20 139.89 -9.77 29.91
N SER A 21 139.77 -8.86 28.95
CA SER A 21 140.94 -8.22 28.33
C SER A 21 141.75 -7.37 29.32
N ILE A 22 141.11 -6.71 30.28
CA ILE A 22 141.84 -5.97 31.33
C ILE A 22 142.55 -6.93 32.31
N THR A 23 141.96 -8.09 32.64
CA THR A 23 142.66 -9.13 33.42
C THR A 23 143.84 -9.75 32.66
N GLU A 24 143.70 -10.01 31.37
CA GLU A 24 144.76 -10.57 30.52
C GLU A 24 145.94 -9.60 30.38
N LEU A 25 145.67 -8.30 30.20
CA LEU A 25 146.71 -7.27 30.15
C LEU A 25 147.42 -7.07 31.49
N GLN A 26 146.76 -7.36 32.61
CA GLN A 26 147.34 -7.37 33.95
C GLN A 26 148.23 -8.60 34.17
N SER A 27 147.83 -9.80 33.69
CA SER A 27 148.65 -11.02 33.77
C SER A 27 149.88 -10.97 32.87
N ASP A 28 149.79 -10.27 31.74
CA ASP A 28 150.90 -10.05 30.80
C ASP A 28 151.96 -9.05 31.29
N GLY A 29 151.76 -8.42 32.46
CA GLY A 29 152.68 -7.43 33.04
C GLY A 29 152.78 -6.11 32.28
N LYS A 30 151.89 -5.87 31.30
CA LYS A 30 151.87 -4.66 30.46
C LYS A 30 151.21 -3.46 31.13
N ILE A 31 150.45 -3.67 32.22
CA ILE A 31 149.73 -2.62 32.97
C ILE A 31 149.90 -2.84 34.48
N ASP A 32 150.19 -1.77 35.23
CA ASP A 32 150.23 -1.79 36.71
C ASP A 32 148.87 -2.16 37.32
N ALA A 33 148.91 -2.89 38.44
CA ALA A 33 147.72 -3.36 39.16
C ALA A 33 146.74 -2.22 39.54
N GLU A 34 147.25 -1.03 39.89
CA GLU A 34 146.44 0.14 40.22
C GLU A 34 145.68 0.69 39.01
N LYS A 35 146.29 0.69 37.81
CA LYS A 35 145.65 1.15 36.58
C LYS A 35 144.59 0.17 36.10
N ALA A 36 144.86 -1.14 36.22
CA ALA A 36 143.89 -2.19 35.89
C ALA A 36 142.64 -2.12 36.81
N GLN A 37 142.82 -1.92 38.11
CA GLN A 37 141.70 -1.74 39.05
C GLN A 37 140.90 -0.46 38.75
N ARG A 38 141.56 0.64 38.41
CA ARG A 38 140.88 1.90 38.06
C ARG A 38 140.01 1.75 36.80
N TRP A 39 140.46 0.96 35.82
CA TRP A 39 139.73 0.74 34.57
C TRP A 39 138.57 -0.24 34.74
N LYS A 40 138.75 -1.30 35.55
CA LYS A 40 137.68 -2.20 35.96
C LYS A 40 136.56 -1.45 36.68
N LYS A 41 136.91 -0.58 37.63
CA LYS A 41 135.94 0.24 38.36
C LYS A 41 135.18 1.21 37.46
N LYS A 42 135.86 1.87 36.50
CA LYS A 42 135.18 2.73 35.51
C LYS A 42 134.24 1.94 34.60
N TYR A 43 134.60 0.72 34.23
CA TYR A 43 133.75 -0.14 33.42
C TYR A 43 132.52 -0.61 34.19
N GLU A 44 132.66 -0.96 35.48
CA GLU A 44 131.54 -1.24 36.39
C GLU A 44 130.59 -0.04 36.53
N GLU A 45 131.13 1.17 36.68
CA GLU A 45 130.34 2.41 36.74
C GLU A 45 129.56 2.65 35.43
N LEU A 46 130.17 2.44 34.27
CA LEU A 46 129.51 2.57 32.97
C LEU A 46 128.45 1.49 32.73
N HIS A 47 128.73 0.23 33.09
CA HIS A 47 127.80 -0.87 32.94
C HIS A 47 126.58 -0.70 33.85
N SER A 48 126.78 -0.26 35.10
CA SER A 48 125.66 0.04 36.00
C SER A 48 124.80 1.20 35.51
N ALA A 49 125.39 2.27 34.95
CA ALA A 49 124.65 3.36 34.33
C ALA A 49 123.84 2.90 33.09
N LEU A 50 124.42 2.05 32.24
CA LEU A 50 123.74 1.47 31.07
C LEU A 50 122.54 0.63 31.50
N SER A 51 122.69 -0.22 32.52
CA SER A 51 121.61 -1.06 33.05
C SER A 51 120.46 -0.24 33.64
N VAL A 52 120.76 0.88 34.32
CA VAL A 52 119.73 1.81 34.81
C VAL A 52 118.98 2.49 33.66
N ILE A 53 119.68 2.89 32.59
CA ILE A 53 119.04 3.51 31.42
C ILE A 53 118.15 2.50 30.70
N LEU A 54 118.62 1.27 30.47
CA LEU A 54 117.82 0.21 29.84
C LEU A 54 116.59 -0.18 30.69
N ALA A 55 116.71 -0.17 32.02
CA ALA A 55 115.57 -0.38 32.91
C ALA A 55 114.54 0.76 32.83
N ASN A 56 115.00 2.01 32.74
CA ASN A 56 114.13 3.16 32.56
C ASN A 56 113.43 3.14 31.19
N ASP A 57 114.14 2.82 30.10
CA ASP A 57 113.56 2.70 28.76
C ASP A 57 112.50 1.60 28.69
N ARG A 58 112.75 0.45 29.34
CA ARG A 58 111.73 -0.61 29.49
C ARG A 58 110.51 -0.12 30.26
N GLY A 59 110.71 0.61 31.35
CA GLY A 59 109.63 1.20 32.13
C GLY A 59 108.81 2.23 31.36
N LEU A 60 109.44 3.05 30.53
CA LEU A 60 108.76 4.02 29.67
C LEU A 60 108.00 3.35 28.54
N LEU A 61 108.56 2.30 27.91
CA LEU A 61 107.86 1.52 26.89
C LEU A 61 106.64 0.78 27.44
N ALA A 62 106.74 0.22 28.65
CA ALA A 62 105.59 -0.40 29.31
C ALA A 62 104.48 0.62 29.57
N ARG A 63 104.81 1.82 30.07
CA ARG A 63 103.83 2.90 30.28
C ARG A 63 103.22 3.40 28.97
N ALA A 64 104.01 3.51 27.91
CA ALA A 64 103.50 3.91 26.59
C ALA A 64 102.55 2.85 26.01
N SER A 65 102.87 1.57 26.18
CA SER A 65 101.98 0.43 25.87
C SER A 65 100.66 0.52 26.63
N ASP A 66 100.73 0.74 27.95
CA ASP A 66 99.55 0.81 28.81
C ASP A 66 98.66 2.03 28.49
N MET A 67 99.25 3.20 28.23
CA MET A 67 98.51 4.38 27.77
C MET A 67 97.87 4.17 26.40
N ASN A 68 98.54 3.51 25.46
CA ASN A 68 97.94 3.20 24.16
C ASN A 68 96.75 2.22 24.30
N ARG A 69 96.86 1.26 25.21
CA ARG A 69 95.75 0.34 25.51
C ARG A 69 94.57 1.09 26.13
N GLN A 70 94.82 2.00 27.08
CA GLN A 70 93.78 2.85 27.67
C GLN A 70 93.12 3.75 26.62
N LEU A 71 93.91 4.36 25.72
CA LEU A 71 93.38 5.18 24.63
C LEU A 71 92.49 4.35 23.69
N GLN A 72 92.89 3.11 23.36
CA GLN A 72 92.08 2.21 22.55
C GLN A 72 90.78 1.82 23.25
N ASP A 73 90.83 1.50 24.54
CA ASP A 73 89.64 1.16 25.33
C ASP A 73 88.67 2.36 25.43
N ASP A 74 89.18 3.58 25.64
CA ASP A 74 88.39 4.82 25.68
C ASP A 74 87.79 5.17 24.31
N MET A 75 88.53 4.99 23.21
CA MET A 75 88.00 5.17 21.86
C MET A 75 86.84 4.20 21.58
N LEU A 76 86.96 2.94 22.00
CA LEU A 76 85.93 1.92 21.82
C LEU A 76 84.68 2.19 22.68
N GLN A 77 84.86 2.77 23.87
CA GLN A 77 83.74 3.25 24.69
C GLN A 77 83.04 4.45 24.05
N LEU A 78 83.81 5.39 23.48
CA LEU A 78 83.26 6.59 22.84
C LEU A 78 82.48 6.24 21.56
N GLU A 79 82.97 5.29 20.75
CA GLU A 79 82.23 4.74 19.61
C GLU A 79 80.91 4.07 20.05
N LYS A 80 80.93 3.27 21.12
CA LYS A 80 79.70 2.65 21.66
C LYS A 80 78.69 3.69 22.15
N LEU A 81 79.15 4.75 22.80
CA LEU A 81 78.29 5.85 23.25
C LEU A 81 77.71 6.64 22.07
N MET A 82 78.49 6.87 21.01
CA MET A 82 77.98 7.53 19.80
C MET A 82 76.94 6.67 19.08
N VAL A 83 77.15 5.36 18.96
CA VAL A 83 76.16 4.45 18.38
C VAL A 83 74.87 4.44 19.20
N ARG A 84 74.96 4.39 20.54
CA ARG A 84 73.78 4.47 21.42
C ARG A 84 73.05 5.80 21.29
N SER A 85 73.78 6.93 21.29
CA SER A 85 73.17 8.24 21.09
C SER A 85 72.48 8.37 19.73
N HIS A 86 73.04 7.77 18.68
CA HIS A 86 72.40 7.77 17.37
C HIS A 86 71.13 6.89 17.34
N GLN A 87 71.16 5.74 18.02
CA GLN A 87 69.98 4.87 18.20
C GLN A 87 68.89 5.57 19.02
N GLU A 88 69.23 6.18 20.15
CA GLU A 88 68.30 6.94 20.99
C GLU A 88 67.69 8.13 20.24
N ASN A 89 68.49 8.84 19.43
CA ASN A 89 67.96 9.93 18.59
C ASN A 89 67.01 9.42 17.51
N SER A 90 67.32 8.28 16.88
CA SER A 90 66.42 7.65 15.90
C SER A 90 65.13 7.16 16.56
N GLU A 91 65.19 6.58 17.76
CA GLU A 91 64.01 6.17 18.53
C GLU A 91 63.17 7.38 18.97
N LEU A 92 63.81 8.48 19.35
CA LEU A 92 63.12 9.74 19.68
C LEU A 92 62.46 10.37 18.45
N GLU A 93 63.08 10.30 17.27
CA GLU A 93 62.47 10.77 16.02
C GLU A 93 61.24 9.92 15.65
N MET A 94 61.35 8.58 15.73
CA MET A 94 60.21 7.68 15.53
C MET A 94 59.07 7.96 16.52
N LEU A 95 59.37 8.15 17.81
CA LEU A 95 58.35 8.46 18.82
C LEU A 95 57.71 9.84 18.62
N ARG A 96 58.43 10.80 18.04
CA ARG A 96 57.86 12.10 17.66
C ARG A 96 56.93 11.96 16.47
N GLU A 97 57.33 11.22 15.44
CA GLU A 97 56.48 10.94 14.29
C GLU A 97 55.19 10.20 14.71
N ASP A 98 55.30 9.21 15.59
CA ASP A 98 54.15 8.48 16.14
C ASP A 98 53.24 9.41 16.98
N SER A 99 53.83 10.33 17.77
CA SER A 99 53.07 11.32 18.55
C SER A 99 52.34 12.32 17.66
N GLU A 100 52.99 12.81 16.60
CA GLU A 100 52.37 13.72 15.62
C GLU A 100 51.25 13.04 14.86
N GLN A 101 51.44 11.78 14.46
CA GLN A 101 50.38 10.96 13.83
C GLN A 101 49.20 10.77 14.77
N ALA A 102 49.45 10.42 16.04
CA ALA A 102 48.39 10.27 17.04
C ALA A 102 47.63 11.59 17.31
N GLU A 103 48.31 12.74 17.29
CA GLU A 103 47.67 14.06 17.42
C GLU A 103 46.77 14.39 16.22
N VAL A 104 47.21 14.08 15.01
CA VAL A 104 46.43 14.26 13.77
C VAL A 104 45.21 13.33 13.76
N GLU A 105 45.38 12.07 14.14
CA GLU A 105 44.27 11.12 14.27
C GLU A 105 43.26 11.57 15.34
N CYS A 106 43.73 12.07 16.49
CA CYS A 106 42.85 12.64 17.51
C CYS A 106 42.09 13.88 17.00
N ALA A 107 42.72 14.74 16.20
CA ALA A 107 42.06 15.89 15.58
C ALA A 107 40.96 15.46 14.61
N LEU A 108 41.25 14.49 13.73
CA LEU A 108 40.28 13.90 12.81
C LEU A 108 39.11 13.24 13.54
N CYS A 109 39.37 12.53 14.64
CA CYS A 109 38.32 11.94 15.46
C CYS A 109 37.44 13.00 16.12
N ARG A 110 38.01 14.11 16.61
CA ARG A 110 37.24 15.23 17.17
C ARG A 110 36.39 15.93 16.12
N GLU A 111 36.90 16.11 14.90
CA GLU A 111 36.10 16.65 13.79
C GLU A 111 34.95 15.71 13.43
N LYS A 112 35.18 14.40 13.38
CA LYS A 112 34.12 13.40 13.19
C LYS A 112 33.07 13.42 14.30
N GLU A 113 33.49 13.52 15.56
CA GLU A 113 32.58 13.65 16.71
C GLU A 113 31.73 14.93 16.62
N GLN A 114 32.32 16.05 16.16
CA GLN A 114 31.57 17.29 15.94
C GLN A 114 30.57 17.16 14.80
N MET A 115 30.94 16.53 13.69
CA MET A 115 30.03 16.28 12.57
C MET A 115 28.88 15.34 12.97
N LEU A 116 29.19 14.23 13.65
CA LEU A 116 28.17 13.32 14.18
C LEU A 116 27.27 14.02 15.21
N GLY A 117 27.82 14.91 16.04
CA GLY A 117 27.03 15.72 16.97
C GLY A 117 26.06 16.68 16.28
N LEU A 118 26.45 17.25 15.13
CA LEU A 118 25.56 18.09 14.31
C LEU A 118 24.47 17.24 13.64
N GLU A 119 24.83 16.08 13.11
CA GLU A 119 23.88 15.11 12.52
C GLU A 119 22.87 14.62 13.58
N ASP A 120 23.32 14.31 14.80
CA ASP A 120 22.43 13.93 15.91
C ASP A 120 21.44 15.05 16.26
N VAL A 121 21.88 16.32 16.26
CA VAL A 121 21.01 17.47 16.51
C VAL A 121 19.98 17.63 15.37
N GLU A 122 20.38 17.43 14.12
CA GLU A 122 19.48 17.47 12.96
C GLU A 122 18.47 16.32 12.97
N LEU A 123 18.91 15.10 13.28
CA LEU A 123 18.04 13.92 13.43
C LEU A 123 17.05 14.07 14.58
N VAL A 124 17.49 14.64 15.71
CA VAL A 124 16.63 14.99 16.84
C VAL A 124 15.58 16.03 16.43
N ARG A 125 15.96 17.05 15.66
CA ARG A 125 15.02 18.04 15.14
C ARG A 125 13.99 17.42 14.18
N GLN A 126 14.44 16.57 13.26
CA GLN A 126 13.55 15.86 12.33
C GLN A 126 12.59 14.92 13.06
N ARG A 127 13.08 14.18 14.08
CA ARG A 127 12.24 13.37 14.95
C ARG A 127 11.16 14.21 15.63
N ASP A 128 11.52 15.35 16.21
CA ASP A 128 10.58 16.23 16.91
C ASP A 128 9.53 16.83 15.96
N GLU A 129 9.92 17.16 14.72
CA GLU A 129 8.98 17.60 13.67
C GLU A 129 8.03 16.48 13.23
N CYS A 130 8.54 15.25 13.08
CA CYS A 130 7.71 14.08 12.79
C CYS A 130 6.78 13.74 13.97
N GLN A 131 7.23 13.83 15.21
CA GLN A 131 6.39 13.65 16.40
C GLN A 131 5.27 14.68 16.48
N LYS A 132 5.56 15.96 16.19
CA LYS A 132 4.51 16.98 16.12
C LYS A 132 3.48 16.69 15.02
N LYS A 133 3.91 16.24 13.85
CA LYS A 133 2.99 15.83 12.77
C LYS A 133 2.15 14.62 13.17
N ILE A 134 2.72 13.65 13.87
CA ILE A 134 1.99 12.50 14.42
C ILE A 134 0.96 12.97 15.45
N GLU A 135 1.33 13.85 16.37
CA GLU A 135 0.39 14.41 17.38
C GLU A 135 -0.73 15.25 16.74
N GLU A 136 -0.46 15.96 15.65
CA GLU A 136 -1.45 16.68 14.86
C GLU A 136 -2.42 15.73 14.16
N ILE A 137 -1.90 14.69 13.49
CA ILE A 137 -2.72 13.64 12.85
C ILE A 137 -3.54 12.89 13.90
N GLU A 138 -2.97 12.56 15.06
CA GLU A 138 -3.68 11.92 16.16
C GLU A 138 -4.78 12.81 16.72
N ARG A 139 -4.56 14.13 16.85
CA ARG A 139 -5.61 15.08 17.23
C ARG A 139 -6.72 15.16 16.19
N GLU A 140 -6.39 15.21 14.91
CA GLU A 140 -7.36 15.25 13.83
C GLU A 140 -8.17 13.95 13.74
N HIS A 141 -7.51 12.81 13.88
CA HIS A 141 -8.16 11.50 13.94
C HIS A 141 -9.03 11.37 15.20
N GLN A 142 -8.58 11.82 16.36
CA GLN A 142 -9.40 11.85 17.57
C GLN A 142 -10.62 12.78 17.39
N ALA A 143 -10.44 13.96 16.80
CA ALA A 143 -11.54 14.88 16.51
C ALA A 143 -12.56 14.29 15.51
N ALA A 144 -12.11 13.52 14.52
CA ALA A 144 -12.95 12.82 13.56
C ALA A 144 -13.67 11.60 14.18
N LEU A 145 -13.04 10.91 15.13
CA LEU A 145 -13.62 9.75 15.82
C LEU A 145 -14.65 10.12 16.89
N VAL A 146 -14.54 11.30 17.53
CA VAL A 146 -15.50 11.77 18.54
C VAL A 146 -16.97 11.74 18.08
N PRO A 147 -17.36 12.27 16.90
CA PRO A 147 -18.74 12.21 16.44
C PRO A 147 -19.20 10.79 16.09
N VAL A 148 -18.29 9.93 15.59
CA VAL A 148 -18.59 8.52 15.27
C VAL A 148 -18.80 7.70 16.55
N ILE A 149 -17.96 7.90 17.56
CA ILE A 149 -18.10 7.27 18.88
C ILE A 149 -19.36 7.77 19.57
N ARG A 150 -19.70 9.06 19.47
CA ARG A 150 -20.97 9.59 19.97
C ARG A 150 -22.16 8.94 19.25
N GLY A 151 -22.14 8.87 17.93
CA GLY A 151 -23.20 8.20 17.15
C GLY A 151 -23.36 6.72 17.49
N HIS A 152 -22.26 6.00 17.73
CA HIS A 152 -22.32 4.61 18.20
C HIS A 152 -22.84 4.49 19.64
N LYS A 153 -22.50 5.42 20.54
CA LYS A 153 -23.05 5.44 21.90
C LYS A 153 -24.56 5.73 21.89
N ASP A 154 -24.99 6.71 21.10
CA ASP A 154 -26.41 7.05 20.94
C ASP A 154 -27.19 5.86 20.34
N ALA A 155 -26.62 5.17 19.35
CA ALA A 155 -27.22 3.96 18.78
C ALA A 155 -27.25 2.78 19.76
N ILE A 156 -26.24 2.62 20.62
CA ILE A 156 -26.24 1.62 21.69
C ILE A 156 -27.31 1.94 22.73
N GLU A 157 -27.45 3.21 23.13
CA GLU A 157 -28.50 3.65 24.06
C GLU A 157 -29.90 3.43 23.47
N GLU A 158 -30.10 3.72 22.17
CA GLU A 158 -31.36 3.48 21.48
C GLU A 158 -31.67 1.98 21.35
N LEU A 159 -30.67 1.14 21.06
CA LEU A 159 -30.81 -0.31 21.05
C LEU A 159 -31.11 -0.87 22.46
N GLN A 160 -30.46 -0.36 23.50
CA GLN A 160 -30.74 -0.72 24.88
C GLN A 160 -32.16 -0.32 25.30
N ALA A 161 -32.64 0.86 24.87
CA ALA A 161 -34.01 1.29 25.10
C ALA A 161 -35.03 0.39 24.37
N ARG A 162 -34.76 0.01 23.12
CA ARG A 162 -35.60 -0.93 22.35
C ARG A 162 -35.60 -2.34 22.96
N ILE A 163 -34.47 -2.80 23.48
CA ILE A 163 -34.38 -4.08 24.20
C ILE A 163 -35.18 -4.01 25.50
N ALA A 164 -35.08 -2.93 26.27
CA ALA A 164 -35.86 -2.74 27.50
C ALA A 164 -37.37 -2.65 27.22
N GLU A 165 -37.77 -1.96 26.15
CA GLU A 165 -39.17 -1.89 25.71
C GLU A 165 -39.67 -3.26 25.22
N GLY A 166 -38.81 -4.02 24.54
CA GLY A 166 -39.05 -5.41 24.14
C GLY A 166 -39.23 -6.35 25.34
N HIS A 167 -38.41 -6.20 26.38
CA HIS A 167 -38.53 -6.95 27.64
C HIS A 167 -39.84 -6.64 28.36
N LEU A 168 -40.23 -5.36 28.46
CA LEU A 168 -41.51 -4.95 29.06
C LEU A 168 -42.71 -5.54 28.30
N LYS A 169 -42.68 -5.51 26.96
CA LYS A 169 -43.72 -6.13 26.12
C LYS A 169 -43.74 -7.65 26.31
N HIS A 170 -42.58 -8.29 26.39
CA HIS A 170 -42.49 -9.73 26.62
C HIS A 170 -43.01 -10.15 28.00
N GLU A 171 -42.69 -9.41 29.06
CA GLU A 171 -43.23 -9.63 30.40
C GLU A 171 -44.75 -9.41 30.47
N ALA A 172 -45.28 -8.41 29.76
CA ALA A 172 -46.73 -8.21 29.66
C ALA A 172 -47.41 -9.39 28.96
N THR A 173 -46.86 -9.87 27.83
CA THR A 173 -47.41 -11.04 27.13
C THR A 173 -47.30 -12.32 27.95
N LYS A 174 -46.25 -12.49 28.76
CA LYS A 174 -46.11 -13.62 29.69
C LYS A 174 -47.18 -13.58 30.79
N LYS A 175 -47.44 -12.41 31.39
CA LYS A 175 -48.52 -12.23 32.37
C LYS A 175 -49.89 -12.50 31.76
N GLU A 176 -50.14 -12.04 30.54
CA GLU A 176 -51.39 -12.36 29.82
C GLU A 176 -51.52 -13.86 29.53
N GLN A 177 -50.42 -14.55 29.18
CA GLN A 177 -50.42 -16.00 29.01
C GLN A 177 -50.67 -16.76 30.32
N GLU A 178 -50.08 -16.30 31.44
CA GLU A 178 -50.33 -16.85 32.78
C GLU A 178 -51.78 -16.61 33.23
N ASP A 179 -52.36 -15.43 32.95
CA ASP A 179 -53.76 -15.10 33.22
C ASP A 179 -54.72 -15.93 32.38
N ILE A 180 -54.39 -16.22 31.12
CA ILE A 180 -55.16 -17.11 30.26
C ILE A 180 -55.03 -18.56 30.77
N HIS A 181 -53.85 -19.00 31.18
CA HIS A 181 -53.65 -20.34 31.77
C HIS A 181 -54.45 -20.52 33.06
N THR A 182 -54.46 -19.52 33.94
CA THR A 182 -55.25 -19.57 35.19
C THR A 182 -56.76 -19.47 34.93
N LYS A 183 -57.20 -18.78 33.87
CA LYS A 183 -58.61 -18.80 33.42
C LYS A 183 -59.00 -20.14 32.82
N ILE A 184 -58.15 -20.75 32.00
CA ILE A 184 -58.36 -22.10 31.46
C ILE A 184 -58.42 -23.11 32.62
N GLY A 185 -57.50 -23.02 33.58
CA GLY A 185 -57.53 -23.88 34.77
C GLY A 185 -58.81 -23.74 35.60
N ARG A 186 -59.33 -22.51 35.77
CA ARG A 186 -60.63 -22.26 36.43
C ARG A 186 -61.81 -22.83 35.64
N LEU A 187 -61.84 -22.63 34.32
CA LEU A 187 -62.91 -23.19 33.46
C LEU A 187 -62.88 -24.72 33.44
N VAL A 188 -61.69 -25.33 33.49
CA VAL A 188 -61.54 -26.78 33.62
C VAL A 188 -62.04 -27.28 34.98
N ALA A 189 -61.72 -26.58 36.07
CA ALA A 189 -62.25 -26.91 37.40
C ALA A 189 -63.78 -26.75 37.49
N GLU A 190 -64.33 -25.65 36.96
CA GLU A 190 -65.78 -25.44 36.87
C GLU A 190 -66.46 -26.51 36.00
N SER A 191 -65.82 -26.94 34.90
CA SER A 191 -66.35 -28.03 34.07
C SER A 191 -66.33 -29.39 34.78
N ALA A 192 -65.34 -29.62 35.66
CA ALA A 192 -65.25 -30.82 36.48
C ALA A 192 -66.31 -30.82 37.60
N GLU A 193 -66.54 -29.68 38.26
CA GLU A 193 -67.63 -29.51 39.25
C GLU A 193 -69.02 -29.64 38.61
N LEU A 194 -69.20 -29.10 37.39
CA LEU A 194 -70.42 -29.28 36.60
C LEU A 194 -70.63 -30.73 36.16
N ALA A 195 -69.56 -31.47 35.87
CA ALA A 195 -69.65 -32.90 35.58
C ALA A 195 -70.03 -33.72 36.83
N GLU A 196 -69.45 -33.39 37.99
CA GLU A 196 -69.74 -34.06 39.27
C GLU A 196 -71.18 -33.77 39.75
N THR A 197 -71.68 -32.55 39.55
CA THR A 197 -73.08 -32.20 39.84
C THR A 197 -74.04 -32.83 38.84
N ALA A 198 -73.66 -32.96 37.57
CA ALA A 198 -74.44 -33.71 36.58
C ALA A 198 -74.50 -35.22 36.88
N GLU A 199 -73.44 -35.80 37.46
CA GLU A 199 -73.47 -37.19 37.94
C GLU A 199 -74.36 -37.34 39.19
N ARG A 200 -74.29 -36.42 40.15
CA ARG A 200 -75.18 -36.41 41.33
C ARG A 200 -76.66 -36.24 40.97
N GLU A 201 -76.98 -35.40 39.98
CA GLU A 201 -78.35 -35.23 39.48
C GLU A 201 -78.79 -36.44 38.62
N ARG A 202 -77.88 -37.12 37.92
CA ARG A 202 -78.16 -38.41 37.25
C ARG A 202 -78.43 -39.54 38.23
N GLU A 203 -77.75 -39.57 39.37
CA GLU A 203 -78.01 -40.53 40.45
C GLU A 203 -79.34 -40.25 41.16
N ARG A 204 -79.73 -38.96 41.31
CA ARG A 204 -81.06 -38.56 41.78
C ARG A 204 -82.18 -38.89 40.80
N LEU A 205 -81.92 -38.78 39.49
CA LEU A 205 -82.85 -39.19 38.43
C LEU A 205 -83.03 -40.71 38.35
N ARG A 206 -81.97 -41.50 38.58
CA ARG A 206 -82.04 -42.97 38.67
C ARG A 206 -82.86 -43.46 39.88
N ALA A 207 -83.00 -42.65 40.92
CA ALA A 207 -83.79 -42.98 42.10
C ALA A 207 -85.31 -42.71 41.94
N MET A 208 -85.74 -42.08 40.83
CA MET A 208 -87.13 -41.63 40.62
C MET A 208 -87.77 -42.19 39.34
N GLU A 209 -87.47 -43.43 38.96
CA GLU A 209 -88.12 -44.08 37.82
C GLU A 209 -89.17 -45.13 38.23
N GLY A 210 -90.41 -44.66 38.35
CA GLY A 210 -91.63 -45.44 38.17
C GLY A 210 -92.53 -44.77 37.12
N VAL A 211 -92.34 -45.16 35.84
CA VAL A 211 -93.26 -45.33 34.67
C VAL A 211 -94.56 -44.45 34.63
N PRO A 212 -95.13 -43.94 33.48
CA PRO A 212 -95.03 -44.43 32.08
C PRO A 212 -95.00 -43.41 30.88
N ASP A 213 -94.52 -43.92 29.74
CA ASP A 213 -95.11 -43.88 28.38
C ASP A 213 -95.01 -42.68 27.41
N LYS A 214 -94.16 -41.67 27.60
CA LYS A 214 -93.96 -40.63 26.53
C LYS A 214 -92.56 -40.45 25.95
N ILE A 215 -91.52 -41.12 26.47
CA ILE A 215 -90.11 -40.76 26.18
C ILE A 215 -89.41 -41.68 25.15
N ARG A 216 -90.10 -42.68 24.58
CA ARG A 216 -89.47 -43.59 23.62
C ARG A 216 -89.07 -42.92 22.29
N LYS A 217 -89.68 -41.78 21.94
CA LYS A 217 -89.39 -41.02 20.70
C LYS A 217 -88.39 -39.86 20.90
N GLN A 218 -88.13 -39.43 22.14
CA GLN A 218 -87.13 -38.39 22.44
C GLN A 218 -85.73 -38.97 22.71
N ALA A 219 -85.66 -40.23 23.18
CA ALA A 219 -84.40 -40.94 23.39
C ALA A 219 -83.65 -41.29 22.09
N GLU A 220 -84.34 -41.52 20.97
CA GLU A 220 -83.70 -41.78 19.67
C GLU A 220 -83.07 -40.52 19.06
N THR A 221 -83.71 -39.35 19.25
CA THR A 221 -83.14 -38.07 18.83
C THR A 221 -81.91 -37.70 19.66
N GLU A 222 -81.93 -37.91 20.97
CA GLU A 222 -80.78 -37.65 21.84
C GLU A 222 -79.61 -38.62 21.60
N ALA A 223 -79.89 -39.89 21.26
CA ALA A 223 -78.85 -40.86 20.88
C ALA A 223 -78.14 -40.48 19.57
N THR A 224 -78.83 -39.87 18.61
CA THR A 224 -78.21 -39.36 17.37
C THR A 224 -77.37 -38.10 17.60
N VAL A 225 -77.81 -37.21 18.51
CA VAL A 225 -77.04 -36.02 18.91
C VAL A 225 -75.78 -36.41 19.69
N MET A 226 -75.86 -37.41 20.59
CA MET A 226 -74.70 -37.94 21.32
C MET A 226 -73.67 -38.63 20.42
N LYS A 227 -74.10 -39.29 19.33
CA LYS A 227 -73.18 -39.80 18.29
C LYS A 227 -72.50 -38.67 17.51
N GLY A 228 -73.22 -37.60 17.19
CA GLY A 228 -72.66 -36.42 16.53
C GLY A 228 -71.62 -35.70 17.40
N LEU A 229 -71.90 -35.55 18.69
CA LEU A 229 -71.00 -34.91 19.65
C LEU A 229 -69.73 -35.75 19.90
N ARG A 230 -69.83 -37.08 19.99
CA ARG A 230 -68.65 -37.96 20.10
C ARG A 230 -67.75 -37.92 18.86
N VAL A 231 -68.33 -37.78 17.67
CA VAL A 231 -67.55 -37.59 16.43
C VAL A 231 -66.86 -36.23 16.43
N GLN A 232 -67.52 -35.18 16.93
CA GLN A 232 -66.90 -33.86 17.09
C GLN A 232 -65.79 -33.84 18.15
N GLU A 233 -65.97 -34.53 19.27
CA GLU A 233 -64.98 -34.69 20.32
C GLU A 233 -63.73 -35.43 19.82
N SER A 234 -63.90 -36.53 19.06
CA SER A 234 -62.76 -37.23 18.43
C SER A 234 -62.02 -36.34 17.42
N ARG A 235 -62.75 -35.54 16.63
CA ARG A 235 -62.15 -34.60 15.67
C ARG A 235 -61.39 -33.47 16.35
N LEU A 236 -61.84 -33.00 17.52
CA LEU A 236 -61.15 -31.98 18.29
C LEU A 236 -59.90 -32.54 18.98
N LEU A 237 -59.96 -33.77 19.49
CA LEU A 237 -58.79 -34.48 20.03
C LEU A 237 -57.73 -34.76 18.96
N ASP A 238 -58.13 -35.15 17.75
CA ASP A 238 -57.19 -35.35 16.64
C ASP A 238 -56.55 -34.02 16.20
N LYS A 239 -57.31 -32.92 16.17
CA LYS A 239 -56.77 -31.58 15.90
C LYS A 239 -55.82 -31.08 17.00
N MET A 240 -56.10 -31.36 18.27
CA MET A 240 -55.19 -31.03 19.36
C MET A 240 -53.87 -31.80 19.25
N ARG A 241 -53.93 -33.09 18.90
CA ARG A 241 -52.73 -33.89 18.63
C ARG A 241 -51.94 -33.38 17.43
N GLU A 242 -52.61 -32.97 16.35
CA GLU A 242 -51.95 -32.33 15.21
C GLU A 242 -51.22 -31.04 15.62
N GLN A 243 -51.86 -30.20 16.45
CA GLN A 243 -51.24 -28.96 16.96
C GLN A 243 -50.09 -29.21 17.94
N GLU A 244 -50.16 -30.23 18.78
CA GLU A 244 -49.04 -30.64 19.65
C GLU A 244 -47.85 -31.16 18.83
N ILE A 245 -48.12 -31.91 17.75
CA ILE A 245 -47.08 -32.38 16.82
C ILE A 245 -46.47 -31.20 16.03
N GLU A 246 -47.26 -30.18 15.67
CA GLU A 246 -46.72 -28.96 15.04
C GLU A 246 -45.90 -28.12 16.02
N SER A 247 -46.34 -27.97 17.27
CA SER A 247 -45.62 -27.25 18.32
C SER A 247 -44.24 -27.88 18.60
N THR A 248 -44.18 -29.21 18.70
CA THR A 248 -42.91 -29.95 18.88
C THR A 248 -41.98 -29.80 17.67
N LYS A 249 -42.50 -29.87 16.43
CA LYS A 249 -41.71 -29.59 15.22
C LYS A 249 -41.16 -28.17 15.18
N LEU A 250 -41.92 -27.18 15.64
CA LEU A 250 -41.48 -25.79 15.74
C LEU A 250 -40.38 -25.62 16.79
N TYR A 251 -40.51 -26.28 17.95
CA TYR A 251 -39.46 -26.30 18.98
C TYR A 251 -38.15 -26.89 18.46
N ASP A 252 -38.21 -28.03 17.76
CA ASP A 252 -37.04 -28.66 17.14
C ASP A 252 -36.42 -27.77 16.04
N LYS A 253 -37.24 -27.04 15.29
CA LYS A 253 -36.77 -26.10 14.27
C LYS A 253 -36.07 -24.90 14.89
N VAL A 254 -36.62 -24.33 15.97
CA VAL A 254 -35.99 -23.24 16.73
C VAL A 254 -34.66 -23.70 17.32
N ARG A 255 -34.62 -24.91 17.90
CA ARG A 255 -33.39 -25.48 18.47
C ARG A 255 -32.28 -25.67 17.43
N ARG A 256 -32.63 -26.20 16.25
CA ARG A 256 -31.67 -26.33 15.12
C ARG A 256 -31.17 -24.99 14.63
N LEU A 257 -32.05 -23.98 14.55
CA LEU A 257 -31.66 -22.63 14.16
C LEU A 257 -30.74 -21.97 15.19
N THR A 258 -30.97 -22.19 16.50
CA THR A 258 -30.05 -21.69 17.53
C THR A 258 -28.70 -22.42 17.50
N GLU A 259 -28.68 -23.73 17.29
CA GLU A 259 -27.43 -24.50 17.11
C GLU A 259 -26.65 -23.99 15.88
N GLN A 260 -27.32 -23.82 14.73
CA GLN A 260 -26.70 -23.25 13.51
C GLN A 260 -26.20 -21.82 13.72
N PHE A 261 -26.94 -20.99 14.46
CA PHE A 261 -26.51 -19.63 14.78
C PHE A 261 -25.24 -19.64 15.66
N THR A 262 -25.16 -20.52 16.66
CA THR A 262 -23.97 -20.65 17.50
C THR A 262 -22.76 -21.16 16.72
N GLU A 263 -22.95 -22.10 15.80
CA GLU A 263 -21.87 -22.58 14.91
C GLU A 263 -21.40 -21.50 13.93
N ALA A 264 -22.33 -20.75 13.34
CA ALA A 264 -22.02 -19.63 12.45
C ALA A 264 -21.28 -18.50 13.19
N SER A 265 -21.70 -18.16 14.41
CA SER A 265 -21.02 -17.16 15.24
C SER A 265 -19.60 -17.58 15.62
N ALA A 266 -19.41 -18.85 15.99
CA ALA A 266 -18.08 -19.39 16.30
C ALA A 266 -17.18 -19.46 15.05
N ALA A 267 -17.75 -19.74 13.87
CA ALA A 267 -17.01 -19.67 12.61
C ALA A 267 -16.59 -18.23 12.27
N LEU A 268 -17.46 -17.24 12.54
CA LEU A 268 -17.19 -15.82 12.32
C LEU A 268 -16.04 -15.32 13.22
N GLU A 269 -16.04 -15.70 14.49
CA GLU A 269 -14.95 -15.37 15.43
C GLU A 269 -13.60 -15.97 14.99
N ARG A 270 -13.60 -17.21 14.47
CA ARG A 270 -12.37 -17.82 13.92
C ARG A 270 -11.85 -17.08 12.69
N ILE A 271 -12.76 -16.63 11.81
CA ILE A 271 -12.41 -15.83 10.64
C ILE A 271 -11.86 -14.47 11.07
N HIS A 272 -12.44 -13.82 12.09
CA HIS A 272 -11.93 -12.57 12.63
C HIS A 272 -10.52 -12.71 13.21
N VAL A 273 -10.28 -13.74 14.03
CA VAL A 273 -8.94 -14.00 14.58
C VAL A 273 -7.92 -14.30 13.47
N ALA A 274 -8.32 -15.03 12.42
CA ALA A 274 -7.46 -15.28 11.27
C ALA A 274 -7.19 -14.02 10.44
N ALA A 275 -8.19 -13.14 10.30
CA ALA A 275 -8.05 -11.85 9.63
C ALA A 275 -7.08 -10.93 10.41
N ASP A 276 -7.25 -10.81 11.73
CA ASP A 276 -6.36 -10.03 12.59
C ASP A 276 -4.90 -10.53 12.54
N GLN A 277 -4.70 -11.85 12.46
CA GLN A 277 -3.38 -12.43 12.27
C GLN A 277 -2.79 -12.09 10.90
N LYS A 278 -3.60 -12.15 9.83
CA LYS A 278 -3.15 -11.77 8.49
C LYS A 278 -2.86 -10.27 8.37
N ASP A 279 -3.62 -9.42 9.05
CA ASP A 279 -3.41 -7.97 9.05
C ASP A 279 -2.12 -7.60 9.80
N ARG A 280 -1.80 -8.29 10.90
CA ARG A 280 -0.49 -8.15 11.57
C ARG A 280 0.66 -8.56 10.67
N LEU A 281 0.57 -9.72 10.01
CA LEU A 281 1.58 -10.16 9.06
C LEU A 281 1.71 -9.21 7.86
N ALA A 282 0.61 -8.64 7.38
CA ALA A 282 0.63 -7.65 6.33
C ALA A 282 1.25 -6.31 6.79
N ALA A 283 1.11 -5.93 8.06
CA ALA A 283 1.77 -4.77 8.63
C ALA A 283 3.28 -5.00 8.78
N ASP A 284 3.70 -6.18 9.22
CA ASP A 284 5.12 -6.56 9.30
C ASP A 284 5.78 -6.55 7.92
N VAL A 285 5.13 -7.14 6.91
CA VAL A 285 5.62 -7.12 5.52
C VAL A 285 5.69 -5.70 4.95
N ARG A 286 4.75 -4.81 5.31
CA ARG A 286 4.84 -3.38 4.90
C ARG A 286 6.03 -2.69 5.53
N LYS A 287 6.30 -2.96 6.81
CA LYS A 287 7.45 -2.41 7.53
C LYS A 287 8.76 -2.90 6.92
N ASP A 288 8.86 -4.20 6.61
CA ASP A 288 10.04 -4.77 5.95
C ASP A 288 10.25 -4.16 4.55
N LEU A 289 9.16 -3.89 3.82
CA LEU A 289 9.21 -3.26 2.50
C LEU A 289 9.60 -1.77 2.58
N GLU A 290 9.22 -1.06 3.63
CA GLU A 290 9.69 0.30 3.92
C GLU A 290 11.17 0.31 4.30
N MET A 291 11.63 -0.62 5.13
CA MET A 291 13.05 -0.77 5.47
C MET A 291 13.89 -1.09 4.22
N ALA A 292 13.44 -2.02 3.38
CA ALA A 292 14.12 -2.36 2.13
C ALA A 292 14.13 -1.19 1.13
N ARG A 293 13.10 -0.33 1.13
CA ARG A 293 13.09 0.92 0.33
C ARG A 293 14.12 1.92 0.84
N LEU A 294 14.20 2.13 2.15
CA LEU A 294 15.20 3.01 2.76
C LEU A 294 16.62 2.51 2.49
N GLU A 295 16.87 1.20 2.59
CA GLU A 295 18.14 0.59 2.23
C GLU A 295 18.46 0.78 0.74
N ALA A 296 17.48 0.64 -0.15
CA ALA A 296 17.68 0.89 -1.58
C ALA A 296 17.97 2.37 -1.90
N GLU A 297 17.32 3.30 -1.21
CA GLU A 297 17.59 4.73 -1.32
C GLU A 297 18.99 5.09 -0.80
N GLN A 298 19.44 4.47 0.30
CA GLN A 298 20.81 4.60 0.81
C GLN A 298 21.85 4.06 -0.19
N ILE A 299 21.63 2.87 -0.76
CA ILE A 299 22.52 2.29 -1.78
C ILE A 299 22.58 3.19 -3.02
N LEU A 300 21.46 3.80 -3.43
CA LEU A 300 21.44 4.73 -4.54
C LEU A 300 22.22 6.02 -4.23
N ALA A 301 22.07 6.55 -3.01
CA ALA A 301 22.84 7.72 -2.56
C ALA A 301 24.35 7.42 -2.53
N ASP A 302 24.74 6.24 -2.02
CA ASP A 302 26.13 5.79 -2.01
C ASP A 302 26.68 5.58 -3.43
N GLN A 303 25.86 5.04 -4.35
CA GLN A 303 26.23 4.93 -5.77
C GLN A 303 26.49 6.30 -6.39
N VAL A 304 25.61 7.28 -6.15
CA VAL A 304 25.80 8.66 -6.67
C VAL A 304 27.07 9.29 -6.07
N GLN A 305 27.34 9.09 -4.77
CA GLN A 305 28.57 9.58 -4.14
C GLN A 305 29.82 8.90 -4.72
N LEU A 306 29.76 7.60 -4.96
CA LEU A 306 30.85 6.84 -5.60
C LEU A 306 31.07 7.30 -7.04
N GLU A 307 30.02 7.53 -7.83
CA GLU A 307 30.12 8.08 -9.18
C GLU A 307 30.74 9.48 -9.18
N GLN A 308 30.36 10.34 -8.24
CA GLN A 308 30.99 11.66 -8.08
C GLN A 308 32.47 11.55 -7.71
N ARG A 309 32.85 10.61 -6.83
CA ARG A 309 34.27 10.34 -6.51
C ARG A 309 35.03 9.80 -7.72
N VAL A 310 34.45 8.89 -8.49
CA VAL A 310 35.06 8.35 -9.72
C VAL A 310 35.24 9.47 -10.76
N GLN A 311 34.27 10.36 -10.92
CA GLN A 311 34.39 11.52 -11.80
C GLN A 311 35.47 12.51 -11.33
N ALA A 312 35.57 12.75 -10.01
CA ALA A 312 36.63 13.59 -9.44
C ALA A 312 38.03 12.97 -9.68
N MET A 313 38.19 11.68 -9.41
CA MET A 313 39.44 10.95 -9.66
C MET A 313 39.79 10.90 -11.16
N ALA A 314 38.80 10.74 -12.05
CA ALA A 314 39.01 10.79 -13.49
C ALA A 314 39.44 12.19 -13.95
N ALA A 315 38.90 13.26 -13.35
CA ALA A 315 39.31 14.63 -13.62
C ALA A 315 40.74 14.91 -13.12
N GLU A 316 41.12 14.36 -11.97
CA GLU A 316 42.50 14.43 -11.44
C GLU A 316 43.48 13.66 -12.33
N ALA A 317 43.15 12.42 -12.71
CA ALA A 317 43.96 11.64 -13.64
C ALA A 317 44.14 12.34 -15.00
N LYS A 318 43.11 13.06 -15.48
CA LYS A 318 43.21 13.89 -16.68
C LYS A 318 44.14 15.09 -16.48
N ARG A 319 44.06 15.78 -15.33
CA ARG A 319 44.98 16.89 -14.99
C ARG A 319 46.42 16.41 -14.91
N GLU A 320 46.68 15.29 -14.23
CA GLU A 320 48.00 14.67 -14.15
C GLU A 320 48.49 14.22 -15.54
N GLY A 321 47.61 13.67 -16.37
CA GLY A 321 47.91 13.34 -17.77
C GLY A 321 48.31 14.56 -18.60
N ASP A 322 47.59 15.68 -18.44
CA ASP A 322 47.89 16.95 -19.12
C ASP A 322 49.19 17.59 -18.60
N GLU A 323 49.50 17.44 -17.31
CA GLU A 323 50.77 17.85 -16.72
C GLU A 323 51.94 16.99 -17.20
N HIS A 324 51.75 15.67 -17.27
CA HIS A 324 52.72 14.75 -17.82
C HIS A 324 52.99 15.04 -19.31
N ALA A 325 51.94 15.31 -20.09
CA ALA A 325 52.06 15.70 -21.49
C ALA A 325 52.79 17.05 -21.66
N ARG A 326 52.56 18.02 -20.77
CA ARG A 326 53.34 19.27 -20.70
C ARG A 326 54.81 18.99 -20.36
N GLY A 327 55.07 18.16 -19.35
CA GLY A 327 56.42 17.73 -18.96
C GLY A 327 57.18 17.02 -20.09
N ILE A 328 56.52 16.17 -20.88
CA ILE A 328 57.11 15.54 -22.07
C ILE A 328 57.49 16.61 -23.11
N LYS A 329 56.60 17.56 -23.39
CA LYS A 329 56.88 18.65 -24.36
C LYS A 329 58.05 19.52 -23.90
N GLU A 330 58.13 19.85 -22.62
CA GLU A 330 59.23 20.61 -22.02
C GLU A 330 60.55 19.81 -22.07
N LYS A 331 60.51 18.53 -21.70
CA LYS A 331 61.66 17.62 -21.84
C LYS A 331 62.15 17.57 -23.28
N ASP A 332 61.28 17.40 -24.27
CA ASP A 332 61.64 17.36 -25.69
C ASP A 332 62.16 18.71 -26.20
N ALA A 333 61.70 19.84 -25.65
CA ALA A 333 62.24 21.16 -25.95
C ALA A 333 63.66 21.33 -25.38
N VAL A 334 63.90 20.88 -24.15
CA VAL A 334 65.23 20.88 -23.52
C VAL A 334 66.19 19.94 -24.26
N LEU A 335 65.73 18.75 -24.66
CA LEU A 335 66.51 17.77 -25.40
C LEU A 335 66.92 18.30 -26.79
N ARG A 336 66.04 19.08 -27.45
CA ARG A 336 66.38 19.79 -28.70
C ARG A 336 67.44 20.87 -28.48
N LYS A 337 67.33 21.66 -27.39
CA LYS A 337 68.35 22.65 -27.02
C LYS A 337 69.70 22.01 -26.70
N TYR A 338 69.69 20.88 -25.98
CA TYR A 338 70.88 20.10 -25.65
C TYR A 338 71.56 19.54 -26.90
N LYS A 339 70.81 18.90 -27.81
CA LYS A 339 71.35 18.39 -29.08
C LYS A 339 71.94 19.49 -29.96
N LYS A 340 71.36 20.70 -29.93
CA LYS A 340 71.93 21.87 -30.62
C LYS A 340 73.26 22.28 -29.99
N ALA A 341 73.33 22.37 -28.66
CA ALA A 341 74.57 22.67 -27.95
C ALA A 341 75.65 21.60 -28.18
N GLU A 342 75.31 20.32 -28.24
CA GLU A 342 76.25 19.25 -28.61
C GLU A 342 76.78 19.40 -30.05
N LEU A 343 75.93 19.83 -30.98
CA LEU A 343 76.32 20.10 -32.38
C LEU A 343 77.27 21.31 -32.46
N ASP A 344 76.97 22.36 -31.69
CA ASP A 344 77.80 23.56 -31.59
C ASP A 344 79.18 23.24 -30.98
N ILE A 345 79.24 22.36 -29.96
CA ILE A 345 80.50 21.85 -29.38
C ILE A 345 81.28 21.03 -30.41
N LYS A 346 80.65 20.11 -31.14
CA LYS A 346 81.32 19.34 -32.20
C LYS A 346 81.85 20.21 -33.33
N GLN A 347 81.14 21.28 -33.70
CA GLN A 347 81.64 22.27 -34.66
C GLN A 347 82.84 23.04 -34.10
N ALA A 348 82.82 23.42 -32.83
CA ALA A 348 83.96 24.06 -32.17
C ALA A 348 85.18 23.13 -32.11
N GLU A 349 84.99 21.85 -31.77
CA GLU A 349 86.03 20.82 -31.79
C GLU A 349 86.62 20.60 -33.19
N GLY A 350 85.78 20.62 -34.24
CA GLY A 350 86.21 20.55 -35.64
C GLY A 350 87.08 21.72 -36.10
N ASN A 351 86.98 22.88 -35.43
CA ASN A 351 87.79 24.07 -35.72
C ASN A 351 89.16 24.07 -35.00
N ILE A 352 89.36 23.21 -33.99
CA ILE A 352 90.61 23.13 -33.22
C ILE A 352 91.83 22.75 -34.10
N PRO A 353 91.75 21.76 -35.02
CA PRO A 353 92.89 21.41 -35.86
C PRO A 353 93.35 22.55 -36.78
N GLY A 354 92.42 23.35 -37.31
CA GLY A 354 92.75 24.51 -38.14
C GLY A 354 93.47 25.62 -37.36
N LEU A 355 93.06 25.85 -36.11
CA LEU A 355 93.72 26.80 -35.21
C LEU A 355 95.10 26.30 -34.74
N VAL A 356 95.26 24.99 -34.53
CA VAL A 356 96.56 24.37 -34.21
C VAL A 356 97.52 24.46 -35.39
N MET A 357 97.07 24.20 -36.62
CA MET A 357 97.89 24.40 -37.82
C MET A 357 98.30 25.87 -38.01
N GLY A 358 97.41 26.82 -37.74
CA GLY A 358 97.73 28.25 -37.75
C GLY A 358 98.78 28.63 -36.70
N ARG A 359 98.72 28.03 -35.50
CA ARG A 359 99.72 28.21 -34.44
C ARG A 359 101.09 27.64 -34.85
N GLU A 360 101.10 26.48 -35.51
CA GLU A 360 102.34 25.85 -35.99
C GLU A 360 102.98 26.61 -37.15
N GLN A 361 102.20 27.18 -38.06
CA GLN A 361 102.71 28.08 -39.11
C GLN A 361 103.32 29.35 -38.51
N ALA A 362 102.63 30.01 -37.58
CA ALA A 362 103.17 31.18 -36.88
C ALA A 362 104.46 30.86 -36.08
N ALA A 363 104.57 29.65 -35.50
CA ALA A 363 105.78 29.20 -34.82
C ALA A 363 106.94 28.95 -35.80
N ARG A 364 106.68 28.41 -36.99
CA ARG A 364 107.69 28.24 -38.05
C ARG A 364 108.19 29.59 -38.56
N ASP A 365 107.30 30.55 -38.77
CA ASP A 365 107.67 31.92 -39.18
C ASP A 365 108.54 32.63 -38.13
N LEU A 366 108.28 32.40 -36.83
CA LEU A 366 109.11 32.91 -35.73
C LEU A 366 110.52 32.29 -35.73
N THR A 367 110.64 30.98 -36.00
CA THR A 367 111.95 30.31 -36.09
C THR A 367 112.76 30.75 -37.31
N ALA A 368 112.10 31.06 -38.43
CA ALA A 368 112.76 31.61 -39.63
C ALA A 368 113.32 33.01 -39.35
N ALA A 369 112.56 33.88 -38.69
CA ALA A 369 113.03 35.20 -38.27
C ALA A 369 114.21 35.14 -37.27
N GLN A 370 114.22 34.16 -36.38
CA GLN A 370 115.34 33.93 -35.44
C GLN A 370 116.62 33.41 -36.14
N ALA A 371 116.48 32.65 -37.23
CA ALA A 371 117.61 32.19 -38.02
C ALA A 371 118.25 33.32 -38.85
N GLU A 372 117.46 34.27 -39.36
CA GLU A 372 117.98 35.49 -40.00
C GLU A 372 118.72 36.39 -39.00
N HIS A 373 118.22 36.52 -37.77
CA HIS A 373 118.89 37.30 -36.73
C HIS A 373 120.29 36.74 -36.37
N LYS A 374 120.44 35.41 -36.32
CA LYS A 374 121.74 34.75 -36.07
C LYS A 374 122.75 34.96 -37.23
N ARG A 375 122.28 35.01 -38.48
CA ARG A 375 123.13 35.31 -39.65
C ARG A 375 123.64 36.75 -39.65
N HIS A 376 122.85 37.71 -39.16
CA HIS A 376 123.28 39.10 -39.01
C HIS A 376 124.30 39.31 -37.89
N VAL A 377 124.32 38.45 -36.87
CA VAL A 377 125.31 38.52 -35.77
C VAL A 377 126.68 37.99 -36.21
N SER A 378 126.75 36.90 -36.98
CA SER A 378 128.03 36.36 -37.50
C SER A 378 128.68 37.28 -38.54
N ALA A 379 127.89 37.97 -39.37
CA ALA A 379 128.39 38.95 -40.34
C ALA A 379 129.02 40.21 -39.69
N VAL A 380 128.69 40.51 -38.43
CA VAL A 380 129.26 41.65 -37.66
C VAL A 380 130.56 41.26 -36.94
N GLU A 381 130.82 39.97 -36.73
CA GLU A 381 132.06 39.46 -36.13
C GLU A 381 133.16 39.26 -37.18
N GLU A 382 132.81 38.88 -38.42
CA GLU A 382 133.76 38.77 -39.54
C GLU A 382 134.30 40.14 -40.01
N LEU A 383 133.46 41.19 -39.97
CA LEU A 383 133.86 42.58 -40.28
C LEU A 383 134.80 43.23 -39.23
N LYS A 384 134.99 42.59 -38.06
CA LYS A 384 135.94 43.05 -37.02
C LYS A 384 137.30 42.34 -37.08
N MET A 385 137.41 41.22 -37.78
CA MET A 385 138.68 40.51 -38.01
C MET A 385 139.44 41.01 -39.25
N GLU A 386 138.77 41.72 -40.16
CA GLU A 386 139.36 42.27 -41.38
C GLU A 386 140.06 43.63 -41.18
N THR A 387 139.83 44.32 -40.05
CA THR A 387 140.46 45.63 -39.74
C THR A 387 141.82 45.54 -39.03
N ASP A 388 142.21 44.39 -38.46
CA ASP A 388 143.48 44.23 -37.73
C ASP A 388 144.59 43.49 -38.50
N VAL A 389 144.27 42.89 -39.65
CA VAL A 389 145.23 42.14 -40.49
C VAL A 389 145.79 42.97 -41.68
N GLN A 390 145.26 44.18 -41.92
CA GLN A 390 145.67 45.05 -43.05
C GLN A 390 146.75 46.12 -42.73
N MET A 391 147.26 46.21 -41.48
CA MET A 391 148.27 47.23 -41.11
C MET A 391 149.72 46.70 -41.01
N ASN A 392 149.96 45.38 -40.91
CA ASN A 392 151.30 44.81 -40.64
C ASN A 392 151.93 43.98 -41.78
N ALA A 393 151.40 44.05 -42.99
CA ALA A 393 151.92 43.32 -44.16
C ALA A 393 152.01 44.19 -45.43
N TYR A 394 152.62 45.39 -45.35
CA TYR A 394 152.96 46.16 -46.56
C TYR A 394 154.39 46.74 -46.65
N LEU A 395 155.27 46.70 -45.64
CA LEU A 395 156.61 47.31 -45.80
C LEU A 395 157.75 46.55 -45.11
N LYS A 396 158.29 45.51 -45.78
CA LYS A 396 159.70 45.45 -46.28
C LYS A 396 160.24 44.01 -46.48
N GLN A 397 160.20 43.52 -47.72
CA GLN A 397 161.41 43.11 -48.46
C GLN A 397 161.85 44.34 -49.30
N GLU A 398 163.12 44.65 -49.59
CA GLU A 398 164.16 43.79 -50.18
C GLU A 398 165.63 44.23 -49.86
N ASN A 399 166.51 43.22 -49.68
CA ASN A 399 167.92 42.98 -50.16
C ASN A 399 169.08 43.96 -49.85
N VAL A 400 170.34 43.54 -49.55
CA VAL A 400 171.40 42.84 -50.37
C VAL A 400 172.52 42.22 -49.46
N GLY A 401 173.35 41.27 -49.96
CA GLY A 401 174.42 40.57 -49.19
C GLY A 401 175.88 40.53 -49.73
N LYS A 402 176.68 39.64 -49.08
CA LYS A 402 177.99 38.96 -49.39
C LYS A 402 179.34 39.73 -49.53
N GLU A 403 180.34 39.40 -48.67
CA GLU A 403 181.61 38.63 -48.96
C GLU A 403 182.83 38.87 -48.00
N LYS A 404 183.64 37.79 -47.81
CA LYS A 404 185.08 37.59 -47.36
C LYS A 404 185.45 37.76 -45.87
N ALA A 405 186.09 36.84 -45.12
CA ALA A 405 187.00 35.70 -45.37
C ALA A 405 188.49 36.04 -45.71
N ALA A 406 189.21 36.76 -44.84
CA ALA A 406 190.68 36.89 -45.02
C ALA A 406 191.60 37.22 -43.81
N VAL A 407 191.17 37.45 -42.56
CA VAL A 407 192.13 37.79 -41.46
C VAL A 407 192.24 36.67 -40.42
N VAL A 408 192.38 35.45 -40.94
CA VAL A 408 192.57 34.17 -40.25
C VAL A 408 194.06 33.77 -40.24
N GLN A 409 194.98 34.65 -39.84
CA GLN A 409 196.40 34.24 -39.73
C GLN A 409 197.12 34.59 -38.42
N ALA A 410 196.50 35.36 -37.51
CA ALA A 410 197.08 35.59 -36.18
C ALA A 410 196.46 34.70 -35.09
N SER A 411 195.18 34.33 -35.21
CA SER A 411 194.45 33.55 -34.20
C SER A 411 194.74 32.05 -34.22
N PHE A 412 195.52 31.55 -35.19
CA PHE A 412 195.71 30.12 -35.40
C PHE A 412 196.40 29.38 -34.24
N LEU A 413 197.19 30.07 -33.41
CA LEU A 413 197.86 29.46 -32.26
C LEU A 413 197.07 29.58 -30.94
N GLU A 414 196.10 30.50 -30.85
CA GLU A 414 195.18 30.63 -29.71
C GLU A 414 193.91 29.80 -29.90
N VAL A 415 193.53 29.53 -31.16
CA VAL A 415 192.37 28.73 -31.53
C VAL A 415 192.61 27.23 -31.31
N GLU A 416 193.84 26.72 -31.45
CA GLU A 416 194.09 25.27 -31.32
C GLU A 416 193.91 24.74 -29.88
N GLU A 417 194.15 25.57 -28.86
CA GLU A 417 193.85 25.24 -27.46
C GLU A 417 192.35 25.34 -27.15
N LEU A 418 191.66 26.36 -27.68
CA LEU A 418 190.21 26.53 -27.54
C LEU A 418 189.40 25.52 -28.38
N GLU A 419 189.96 24.97 -29.46
CA GLU A 419 189.30 23.96 -30.29
C GLU A 419 189.16 22.61 -29.58
N LYS A 420 190.13 22.22 -28.73
CA LYS A 420 190.03 20.99 -27.93
C LYS A 420 188.94 21.08 -26.86
N GLU A 421 188.81 22.21 -26.17
CA GLU A 421 187.74 22.42 -25.19
C GLU A 421 186.35 22.50 -25.85
N MET A 422 186.27 23.04 -27.07
CA MET A 422 185.03 23.10 -27.84
C MET A 422 184.56 21.74 -28.40
N GLU A 423 185.47 20.80 -28.69
CA GLU A 423 185.08 19.45 -29.13
C GLU A 423 184.46 18.63 -27.99
N GLU A 424 184.98 18.72 -26.77
CA GLU A 424 184.40 18.06 -25.59
C GLU A 424 183.01 18.63 -25.25
N ALA A 425 182.83 19.96 -25.32
CA ALA A 425 181.53 20.60 -25.12
C ALA A 425 180.50 20.25 -26.21
N ARG A 426 180.94 20.10 -27.48
CA ARG A 426 180.06 19.68 -28.59
C ARG A 426 179.62 18.23 -28.49
N ALA A 427 180.43 17.35 -27.92
CA ALA A 427 180.04 15.95 -27.69
C ALA A 427 178.93 15.86 -26.63
N GLN A 428 179.06 16.60 -25.52
CA GLN A 428 178.04 16.66 -24.46
C GLN A 428 176.71 17.28 -24.95
N ASP A 429 176.75 18.32 -25.78
CA ASP A 429 175.53 18.94 -26.34
C ASP A 429 174.77 18.02 -27.31
N LYS A 430 175.48 17.16 -28.07
CA LYS A 430 174.83 16.14 -28.92
C LYS A 430 174.10 15.08 -28.09
N GLU A 431 174.71 14.64 -26.98
CA GLU A 431 174.14 13.61 -26.11
C GLU A 431 172.89 14.14 -25.37
N LEU A 432 172.94 15.39 -24.87
CA LEU A 432 171.79 16.05 -24.25
C LEU A 432 170.64 16.31 -25.24
N LYS A 433 170.93 16.67 -26.50
CA LYS A 433 169.89 16.84 -27.53
C LYS A 433 169.19 15.54 -27.90
N ALA A 434 169.91 14.41 -27.92
CA ALA A 434 169.30 13.10 -28.15
C ALA A 434 168.33 12.72 -27.03
N GLN A 435 168.73 12.91 -25.77
CA GLN A 435 167.87 12.65 -24.60
C GLN A 435 166.62 13.55 -24.59
N ALA A 436 166.76 14.83 -24.97
CA ALA A 436 165.62 15.75 -25.06
C ALA A 436 164.61 15.34 -26.16
N GLY A 437 165.09 14.82 -27.29
CA GLY A 437 164.24 14.29 -28.37
C GLY A 437 163.43 13.06 -27.94
N ASP A 438 164.07 12.13 -27.23
CA ASP A 438 163.39 10.93 -26.74
C ASP A 438 162.29 11.27 -25.72
N LEU A 439 162.57 12.17 -24.78
CA LEU A 439 161.59 12.65 -23.79
C LEU A 439 160.42 13.40 -24.45
N ALA A 440 160.67 14.20 -25.49
CA ALA A 440 159.61 14.84 -26.26
C ALA A 440 158.70 13.81 -26.96
N SER A 441 159.28 12.76 -27.54
CA SER A 441 158.53 11.68 -28.20
C SER A 441 157.66 10.86 -27.21
N GLN A 442 158.12 10.69 -25.96
CA GLN A 442 157.36 10.02 -24.91
C GLN A 442 156.20 10.89 -24.43
N ARG A 443 156.43 12.20 -24.26
CA ARG A 443 155.38 13.16 -23.89
C ARG A 443 154.27 13.20 -24.94
N GLU A 444 154.61 13.25 -26.22
CA GLU A 444 153.61 13.31 -27.29
C GLU A 444 152.80 12.01 -27.38
N ARG A 445 153.44 10.85 -27.20
CA ARG A 445 152.74 9.55 -27.10
C ARG A 445 151.79 9.51 -25.90
N ALA A 446 152.21 10.02 -24.74
CA ALA A 446 151.36 10.08 -23.55
C ALA A 446 150.17 11.03 -23.73
N SER A 447 150.35 12.21 -24.34
CA SER A 447 149.26 13.15 -24.63
C SER A 447 148.23 12.59 -25.62
N ARG A 448 148.67 11.87 -26.66
CA ARG A 448 147.76 11.19 -27.60
C ARG A 448 146.97 10.07 -26.91
N LEU A 449 147.62 9.25 -26.09
CA LEU A 449 146.94 8.22 -25.29
C LEU A 449 145.91 8.83 -24.34
N LEU A 450 146.24 9.92 -23.64
CA LEU A 450 145.30 10.61 -22.74
C LEU A 450 144.09 11.16 -23.49
N SER A 451 144.29 11.77 -24.67
CA SER A 451 143.19 12.29 -25.50
C SER A 451 142.23 11.20 -25.95
N VAL A 452 142.74 10.03 -26.33
CA VAL A 452 141.90 8.89 -26.73
C VAL A 452 141.14 8.31 -25.54
N GLN A 453 141.73 8.29 -24.34
CA GLN A 453 141.01 7.85 -23.15
C GLN A 453 139.93 8.85 -22.72
N LEU A 454 140.20 10.16 -22.85
CA LEU A 454 139.22 11.21 -22.56
C LEU A 454 138.04 11.19 -23.55
N SER A 455 138.26 10.90 -24.84
CA SER A 455 137.16 10.75 -25.79
C SER A 455 136.28 9.55 -25.45
N LYS A 456 136.89 8.40 -25.12
CA LYS A 456 136.16 7.19 -24.69
C LYS A 456 135.38 7.40 -23.38
N LEU A 457 135.93 8.17 -22.43
CA LEU A 457 135.21 8.51 -21.21
C LEU A 457 133.97 9.37 -21.51
N ARG A 458 134.08 10.35 -22.40
CA ARG A 458 132.94 11.18 -22.83
C ARG A 458 131.87 10.36 -23.55
N GLU A 459 132.27 9.48 -24.47
CA GLU A 459 131.33 8.56 -25.14
C GLU A 459 130.59 7.68 -24.11
N ALA A 460 131.30 7.13 -23.12
CA ALA A 460 130.69 6.34 -22.06
C ALA A 460 129.74 7.18 -21.17
N GLU A 461 130.07 8.43 -20.86
CA GLU A 461 129.19 9.34 -20.11
C GLU A 461 127.93 9.70 -20.90
N GLU A 462 128.03 9.92 -22.20
CA GLU A 462 126.88 10.16 -23.08
C GLU A 462 126.00 8.91 -23.18
N GLU A 463 126.57 7.71 -23.31
CA GLU A 463 125.81 6.46 -23.27
C GLU A 463 125.09 6.23 -21.94
N VAL A 464 125.72 6.57 -20.81
CA VAL A 464 125.10 6.49 -19.48
C VAL A 464 123.91 7.44 -19.41
N LYS A 465 124.05 8.70 -19.84
CA LYS A 465 122.93 9.65 -19.88
C LYS A 465 121.79 9.17 -20.77
N MET A 466 122.09 8.60 -21.94
CA MET A 466 121.06 8.04 -22.81
C MET A 466 120.33 6.85 -22.15
N LYS A 467 121.06 5.97 -21.46
CA LYS A 467 120.45 4.86 -20.71
C LYS A 467 119.62 5.36 -19.52
N GLU A 468 120.05 6.42 -18.83
CA GLU A 468 119.28 7.06 -17.75
C GLU A 468 117.95 7.66 -18.25
N LEU A 469 117.95 8.29 -19.42
CA LEU A 469 116.73 8.78 -20.07
C LEU A 469 115.78 7.62 -20.42
N VAL A 470 116.30 6.53 -21.01
CA VAL A 470 115.48 5.34 -21.31
C VAL A 470 114.91 4.72 -20.04
N VAL A 471 115.68 4.67 -18.95
CA VAL A 471 115.18 4.18 -17.65
C VAL A 471 114.10 5.11 -17.09
N ALA A 472 114.23 6.43 -17.26
CA ALA A 472 113.20 7.38 -16.86
C ALA A 472 111.90 7.18 -17.66
N ASP A 473 112.00 7.03 -18.98
CA ASP A 473 110.86 6.77 -19.87
C ASP A 473 110.16 5.44 -19.53
N LEU A 474 110.94 4.38 -19.29
CA LEU A 474 110.39 3.07 -18.88
C LEU A 474 109.74 3.13 -17.49
N ARG A 475 110.31 3.87 -16.54
CA ARG A 475 109.69 4.09 -15.21
C ARG A 475 108.40 4.90 -15.32
N GLN A 476 108.36 5.91 -16.20
CA GLN A 476 107.15 6.66 -16.46
C GLN A 476 106.08 5.77 -17.10
N SER A 477 106.45 4.96 -18.10
CA SER A 477 105.55 3.97 -18.72
C SER A 477 105.02 2.93 -17.72
N GLU A 478 105.87 2.44 -16.80
CA GLU A 478 105.44 1.54 -15.72
C GLU A 478 104.46 2.23 -14.76
N ALA A 479 104.74 3.50 -14.38
CA ALA A 479 103.86 4.27 -13.51
C ALA A 479 102.49 4.52 -14.16
N ASP A 480 102.47 4.85 -15.44
CA ASP A 480 101.24 5.06 -16.20
C ASP A 480 100.49 3.74 -16.43
N GLY A 481 101.20 2.62 -16.66
CA GLY A 481 100.63 1.28 -16.68
C GLY A 481 100.00 0.87 -15.34
N ARG A 482 100.64 1.18 -14.20
CA ARG A 482 100.09 0.94 -12.85
C ARG A 482 98.86 1.80 -12.58
N LYS A 483 98.83 3.06 -13.02
CA LYS A 483 97.64 3.92 -12.92
C LYS A 483 96.49 3.36 -13.75
N ALA A 484 96.74 2.97 -15.01
CA ALA A 484 95.74 2.37 -15.87
C ALA A 484 95.18 1.06 -15.28
N LEU A 485 96.03 0.23 -14.68
CA LEU A 485 95.60 -0.98 -13.99
C LEU A 485 94.73 -0.66 -12.76
N ALA A 486 95.12 0.33 -11.96
CA ALA A 486 94.34 0.75 -10.80
C ALA A 486 92.97 1.33 -11.19
N GLU A 487 92.91 2.08 -12.29
CA GLU A 487 91.65 2.57 -12.87
C GLU A 487 90.78 1.42 -13.39
N ALA A 488 91.37 0.43 -14.06
CA ALA A 488 90.66 -0.76 -14.52
C ALA A 488 90.10 -1.60 -13.36
N LEU A 489 90.83 -1.74 -12.25
CA LEU A 489 90.35 -2.43 -11.05
C LEU A 489 89.18 -1.68 -10.39
N LYS A 490 89.26 -0.34 -10.29
CA LYS A 490 88.15 0.48 -9.79
C LYS A 490 86.89 0.34 -10.65
N LEU A 491 87.04 0.34 -11.98
CA LEU A 491 85.93 0.11 -12.90
C LEU A 491 85.35 -1.30 -12.74
N TYR A 492 86.20 -2.31 -12.58
CA TYR A 492 85.75 -3.68 -12.31
C TYR A 492 84.97 -3.78 -10.99
N ASP A 493 85.44 -3.16 -9.92
CA ASP A 493 84.73 -3.15 -8.62
C ASP A 493 83.40 -2.39 -8.72
N LEU A 494 83.34 -1.29 -9.48
CA LEU A 494 82.09 -0.59 -9.77
C LEU A 494 81.11 -1.49 -10.55
N VAL A 495 81.57 -2.17 -11.59
CA VAL A 495 80.71 -3.09 -12.36
C VAL A 495 80.26 -4.27 -11.49
N ARG A 496 81.14 -4.79 -10.63
CA ARG A 496 80.81 -5.86 -9.68
C ARG A 496 79.75 -5.43 -8.68
N THR A 497 79.88 -4.24 -8.09
CA THR A 497 78.89 -3.70 -7.16
C THR A 497 77.56 -3.39 -7.85
N GLN A 498 77.60 -2.83 -9.06
CA GLN A 498 76.40 -2.64 -9.90
C GLN A 498 75.73 -3.98 -10.25
N ARG A 499 76.49 -5.01 -10.64
CA ARG A 499 75.97 -6.35 -10.88
C ARG A 499 75.30 -6.92 -9.64
N SER A 500 75.94 -6.82 -8.47
CA SER A 500 75.33 -7.26 -7.20
C SER A 500 74.02 -6.51 -6.92
N ARG A 501 73.97 -5.19 -7.17
CA ARG A 501 72.76 -4.39 -7.03
C ARG A 501 71.66 -4.78 -8.01
N PHE A 502 71.99 -5.10 -9.26
CA PHE A 502 71.00 -5.59 -10.22
C PHE A 502 70.48 -6.97 -9.85
N VAL A 503 71.32 -7.85 -9.30
CA VAL A 503 70.89 -9.15 -8.81
C VAL A 503 69.93 -9.01 -7.63
N THR A 504 70.21 -8.14 -6.66
CA THR A 504 69.29 -7.91 -5.54
C THR A 504 67.98 -7.28 -6.00
N LEU A 505 68.04 -6.31 -6.92
CA LEU A 505 66.85 -5.68 -7.48
C LEU A 505 66.00 -6.66 -8.31
N ALA A 506 66.65 -7.54 -9.09
CA ALA A 506 65.96 -8.60 -9.84
C ALA A 506 65.31 -9.63 -8.90
N GLN A 507 65.98 -9.99 -7.79
CA GLN A 507 65.41 -10.88 -6.79
C GLN A 507 64.21 -10.24 -6.09
N ALA A 508 64.29 -8.96 -5.71
CA ALA A 508 63.18 -8.21 -5.14
C ALA A 508 62.00 -8.11 -6.12
N ALA A 509 62.27 -7.85 -7.41
CA ALA A 509 61.24 -7.83 -8.44
C ALA A 509 60.59 -9.21 -8.64
N ALA A 510 61.38 -10.30 -8.63
CA ALA A 510 60.87 -11.66 -8.73
C ALA A 510 59.99 -12.05 -7.53
N GLN A 511 60.40 -11.66 -6.32
CA GLN A 511 59.60 -11.83 -5.12
C GLN A 511 58.29 -11.02 -5.19
N GLY A 512 58.37 -9.74 -5.61
CA GLY A 512 57.18 -8.92 -5.83
C GLY A 512 56.22 -9.52 -6.85
N ILE A 513 56.73 -10.12 -7.94
CA ILE A 513 55.90 -10.84 -8.91
C ILE A 513 55.23 -12.07 -8.27
N ALA A 514 55.91 -12.81 -7.41
CA ALA A 514 55.34 -13.97 -6.71
C ALA A 514 54.22 -13.54 -5.75
N GLU A 515 54.47 -12.52 -4.94
CA GLU A 515 53.47 -11.95 -4.02
C GLU A 515 52.24 -11.43 -4.79
N MET A 516 52.43 -10.77 -5.93
CA MET A 516 51.32 -10.30 -6.77
C MET A 516 50.56 -11.46 -7.42
N ARG A 517 51.21 -12.56 -7.76
CA ARG A 517 50.54 -13.78 -8.25
C ARG A 517 49.69 -14.42 -7.14
N GLU A 518 50.20 -14.51 -5.93
CA GLU A 518 49.43 -15.00 -4.78
C GLU A 518 48.21 -14.12 -4.51
N LYS A 519 48.38 -12.79 -4.53
CA LYS A 519 47.25 -11.84 -4.44
C LYS A 519 46.22 -12.06 -5.54
N LEU A 520 46.65 -12.27 -6.79
CA LEU A 520 45.74 -12.58 -7.89
C LEU A 520 45.00 -13.91 -7.69
N THR A 521 45.65 -14.94 -7.12
CA THR A 521 44.97 -16.20 -6.81
C THR A 521 43.94 -16.05 -5.70
N ILE A 522 44.21 -15.24 -4.67
CA ILE A 522 43.27 -14.93 -3.58
C ILE A 522 42.08 -14.15 -4.14
N LEU A 523 42.32 -13.10 -4.91
CA LEU A 523 41.27 -12.32 -5.56
C LEU A 523 40.45 -13.18 -6.54
N GLY A 524 41.08 -14.11 -7.25
CA GLY A 524 40.38 -15.08 -8.10
C GLY A 524 39.43 -15.96 -7.29
N ALA A 525 39.89 -16.49 -6.15
CA ALA A 525 39.03 -17.26 -5.24
C ALA A 525 37.90 -16.41 -4.65
N GLU A 526 38.16 -15.14 -4.31
CA GLU A 526 37.15 -14.21 -3.81
C GLU A 526 36.09 -13.90 -4.88
N ILE A 527 36.50 -13.67 -6.14
CA ILE A 527 35.58 -13.52 -7.27
C ILE A 527 34.70 -14.77 -7.43
N ASP A 528 35.26 -15.97 -7.29
CA ASP A 528 34.49 -17.21 -7.40
C ASP A 528 33.49 -17.38 -6.24
N ILE A 529 33.88 -16.98 -5.01
CA ILE A 529 32.96 -16.95 -3.86
C ILE A 529 31.83 -15.94 -4.11
N LEU A 530 32.16 -14.74 -4.58
CA LEU A 530 31.17 -13.70 -4.89
C LEU A 530 30.22 -14.15 -5.99
N LYS A 531 30.72 -14.80 -7.06
CA LYS A 531 29.88 -15.40 -8.10
C LYS A 531 28.93 -16.44 -7.54
N ARG A 532 29.39 -17.35 -6.66
CA ARG A 532 28.52 -18.33 -6.00
C ARG A 532 27.44 -17.63 -5.16
N SER A 533 27.81 -16.61 -4.38
CA SER A 533 26.87 -15.83 -3.59
C SER A 533 25.82 -15.12 -4.47
N ILE A 534 26.23 -14.55 -5.61
CA ILE A 534 25.30 -13.96 -6.59
C ILE A 534 24.33 -15.03 -7.09
N THR A 535 24.81 -16.21 -7.51
CA THR A 535 23.92 -17.27 -8.00
C THR A 535 22.97 -17.82 -6.95
N GLU A 536 23.38 -17.88 -5.67
CA GLU A 536 22.51 -18.27 -4.57
C GLU A 536 21.44 -17.21 -4.29
N LYS A 537 21.82 -15.92 -4.31
CA LYS A 537 20.87 -14.80 -4.18
C LYS A 537 19.89 -14.73 -5.35
N GLU A 538 20.35 -14.98 -6.58
CA GLU A 538 19.48 -15.06 -7.76
C GLU A 538 18.44 -16.19 -7.64
N ARG A 539 18.85 -17.36 -7.14
CA ARG A 539 17.92 -18.45 -6.85
C ARG A 539 16.91 -18.08 -5.76
N ALA A 540 17.37 -17.52 -4.64
CA ALA A 540 16.48 -17.07 -3.58
C ALA A 540 15.50 -15.99 -4.06
N LEU A 541 15.95 -15.07 -4.92
CA LEU A 541 15.10 -14.06 -5.54
C LEU A 541 14.07 -14.68 -6.49
N ALA A 542 14.46 -15.70 -7.28
CA ALA A 542 13.55 -16.42 -8.15
C ALA A 542 12.46 -17.16 -7.35
N ASP A 543 12.84 -17.83 -6.26
CA ASP A 543 11.90 -18.49 -5.36
C ASP A 543 10.95 -17.49 -4.68
N ALA A 544 11.46 -16.34 -4.23
CA ALA A 544 10.64 -15.26 -3.68
C ALA A 544 9.67 -14.66 -4.72
N ARG A 545 10.10 -14.51 -5.98
CA ARG A 545 9.22 -14.08 -7.08
C ARG A 545 8.13 -15.12 -7.37
N ALA A 546 8.47 -16.41 -7.32
CA ALA A 546 7.49 -17.48 -7.51
C ALA A 546 6.44 -17.50 -6.39
N THR A 547 6.86 -17.39 -5.12
CA THR A 547 5.92 -17.32 -3.98
C THR A 547 5.09 -16.04 -4.00
N HIS A 548 5.65 -14.92 -4.43
CA HIS A 548 4.89 -13.69 -4.63
C HIS A 548 3.83 -13.85 -5.74
N ALA A 549 4.19 -14.46 -6.87
CA ALA A 549 3.25 -14.74 -7.95
C ALA A 549 2.09 -15.66 -7.51
N THR A 550 2.38 -16.71 -6.73
CA THR A 550 1.32 -17.57 -6.17
C THR A 550 0.42 -16.80 -5.21
N SER A 551 0.99 -15.96 -4.34
CA SER A 551 0.21 -15.12 -3.41
C SER A 551 -0.70 -14.11 -4.13
N LEU A 552 -0.25 -13.57 -5.27
CA LEU A 552 -1.05 -12.69 -6.11
C LEU A 552 -2.22 -13.44 -6.75
N ALA A 553 -1.97 -14.64 -7.26
CA ALA A 553 -3.02 -15.50 -7.82
C ALA A 553 -4.07 -15.88 -6.75
N GLU A 554 -3.63 -16.22 -5.53
CA GLU A 554 -4.54 -16.49 -4.40
C GLU A 554 -5.34 -15.24 -4.01
N ARG A 555 -4.71 -14.06 -3.95
CA ARG A 555 -5.39 -12.79 -3.68
C ARG A 555 -6.47 -12.52 -4.73
N ASP A 556 -6.16 -12.73 -6.00
CA ASP A 556 -7.10 -12.47 -7.09
C ASP A 556 -8.25 -13.47 -7.10
N ALA A 557 -7.99 -14.74 -6.79
CA ALA A 557 -9.04 -15.74 -6.55
C ALA A 557 -9.95 -15.36 -5.37
N LEU A 558 -9.38 -14.91 -4.24
CA LEU A 558 -10.16 -14.43 -3.09
C LEU A 558 -10.97 -13.18 -3.41
N ARG A 559 -10.42 -12.26 -4.23
CA ARG A 559 -11.16 -11.08 -4.71
C ARG A 559 -12.33 -11.47 -5.60
N GLN A 560 -12.16 -12.46 -6.47
CA GLN A 560 -13.25 -12.99 -7.27
C GLN A 560 -14.34 -13.62 -6.40
N GLN A 561 -13.96 -14.46 -5.43
CA GLN A 561 -14.90 -15.04 -4.47
C GLN A 561 -15.64 -13.97 -3.66
N LEU A 562 -14.94 -12.92 -3.21
CA LEU A 562 -15.56 -11.78 -2.54
C LEU A 562 -16.57 -11.07 -3.45
N GLN A 563 -16.23 -10.85 -4.72
CA GLN A 563 -17.14 -10.22 -5.68
C GLN A 563 -18.38 -11.08 -5.93
N GLU A 564 -18.23 -12.41 -6.04
CA GLU A 564 -19.34 -13.36 -6.14
C GLU A 564 -20.24 -13.29 -4.89
N LEU A 565 -19.66 -13.35 -3.69
CA LEU A 565 -20.38 -13.21 -2.41
C LEU A 565 -21.11 -11.87 -2.30
N VAL A 566 -20.51 -10.77 -2.76
CA VAL A 566 -21.14 -9.44 -2.78
C VAL A 566 -22.29 -9.40 -3.78
N ALA A 567 -22.16 -10.04 -4.95
CA ALA A 567 -23.24 -10.15 -5.92
C ALA A 567 -24.42 -10.94 -5.35
N ASP A 568 -24.15 -12.07 -4.67
CA ASP A 568 -25.16 -12.87 -3.99
C ASP A 568 -25.84 -12.10 -2.85
N LEU A 569 -25.08 -11.33 -2.07
CA LEU A 569 -25.63 -10.48 -1.02
C LEU A 569 -26.57 -9.41 -1.60
N ARG A 570 -26.17 -8.77 -2.70
CA ARG A 570 -27.02 -7.78 -3.40
C ARG A 570 -28.28 -8.43 -3.96
N ALA A 571 -28.18 -9.60 -4.58
CA ALA A 571 -29.34 -10.34 -5.06
C ALA A 571 -30.30 -10.67 -3.91
N LYS A 572 -29.78 -11.12 -2.76
CA LYS A 572 -30.60 -11.37 -1.56
C LYS A 572 -31.19 -10.08 -0.99
N GLN A 573 -30.46 -8.96 -0.97
CA GLN A 573 -31.00 -7.66 -0.55
C GLN A 573 -32.19 -7.26 -1.41
N VAL A 574 -32.09 -7.38 -2.73
CA VAL A 574 -33.22 -7.12 -3.64
C VAL A 574 -34.42 -8.01 -3.30
N THR A 575 -34.21 -9.30 -3.04
CA THR A 575 -35.33 -10.18 -2.63
C THR A 575 -35.94 -9.80 -1.28
N VAL A 576 -35.14 -9.28 -0.34
CA VAL A 576 -35.63 -8.78 0.96
C VAL A 576 -36.43 -7.51 0.76
N ASP A 577 -35.96 -6.58 -0.08
CA ASP A 577 -36.69 -5.33 -0.40
C ASP A 577 -38.02 -5.63 -1.11
N GLU A 578 -38.04 -6.59 -2.03
CA GLU A 578 -39.27 -7.11 -2.64
C GLU A 578 -40.22 -7.69 -1.59
N GLN A 579 -39.73 -8.50 -0.66
CA GLN A 579 -40.53 -9.05 0.44
C GLN A 579 -41.05 -7.96 1.39
N ILE A 580 -40.25 -6.93 1.71
CA ILE A 580 -40.68 -5.79 2.52
C ILE A 580 -41.81 -5.05 1.81
N SER A 581 -41.67 -4.78 0.50
CA SER A 581 -42.73 -4.14 -0.28
C SER A 581 -44.02 -4.97 -0.32
N GLN A 582 -43.90 -6.31 -0.40
CA GLN A 582 -45.05 -7.21 -0.32
C GLN A 582 -45.69 -7.17 1.07
N ILE A 583 -44.90 -7.15 2.15
CA ILE A 583 -45.41 -7.01 3.52
C ILE A 583 -46.17 -5.70 3.68
N ASP A 584 -45.69 -4.58 3.14
CA ASP A 584 -46.37 -3.29 3.21
C ASP A 584 -47.71 -3.32 2.44
N THR A 585 -47.73 -3.92 1.25
CA THR A 585 -48.98 -4.08 0.48
C THR A 585 -49.99 -4.96 1.21
N LEU A 586 -49.56 -6.09 1.78
CA LEU A 586 -50.41 -6.97 2.58
C LEU A 586 -50.91 -6.27 3.84
N SER A 587 -50.05 -5.51 4.53
CA SER A 587 -50.42 -4.72 5.71
C SER A 587 -51.47 -3.66 5.36
N SER A 588 -51.35 -3.01 4.20
CA SER A 588 -52.36 -2.08 3.69
C SER A 588 -53.71 -2.77 3.41
N ILE A 589 -53.68 -3.96 2.78
CA ILE A 589 -54.87 -4.77 2.53
C ILE A 589 -55.53 -5.18 3.85
N ILE A 590 -54.76 -5.68 4.82
CA ILE A 590 -55.26 -6.06 6.15
C ILE A 590 -55.93 -4.86 6.82
N ASN A 591 -55.25 -3.70 6.86
CA ASN A 591 -55.82 -2.47 7.42
C ASN A 591 -57.13 -2.04 6.73
N SER A 592 -57.23 -2.22 5.41
CA SER A 592 -58.46 -1.94 4.68
C SER A 592 -59.58 -2.91 5.04
N ALA A 593 -59.28 -4.21 5.14
CA ALA A 593 -60.22 -5.25 5.52
C ALA A 593 -60.71 -5.08 6.97
N GLU A 594 -59.82 -4.72 7.89
CA GLU A 594 -60.17 -4.40 9.28
C GLU A 594 -61.11 -3.19 9.36
N LYS A 595 -60.84 -2.13 8.58
CA LYS A 595 -61.75 -0.97 8.50
C LYS A 595 -63.11 -1.35 7.95
N GLU A 596 -63.17 -2.21 6.93
CA GLU A 596 -64.44 -2.73 6.40
C GLU A 596 -65.17 -3.60 7.42
N MET A 597 -64.46 -4.49 8.12
CA MET A 597 -65.00 -5.32 9.19
C MET A 597 -65.61 -4.46 10.31
N LEU A 598 -64.90 -3.39 10.74
CA LEU A 598 -65.41 -2.45 11.74
C LEU A 598 -66.65 -1.70 11.25
N ARG A 599 -66.68 -1.27 9.98
CA ARG A 599 -67.87 -0.65 9.37
C ARG A 599 -69.04 -1.63 9.36
N LEU A 600 -68.82 -2.88 8.98
CA LEU A 600 -69.84 -3.92 8.93
C LEU A 600 -70.39 -4.21 10.34
N ARG A 601 -69.51 -4.29 11.34
CA ARG A 601 -69.90 -4.52 12.74
C ARG A 601 -70.75 -3.37 13.29
N ARG A 602 -70.41 -2.11 12.97
CA ARG A 602 -71.23 -0.94 13.32
C ARG A 602 -72.60 -0.96 12.62
N ALA A 603 -72.63 -1.30 11.33
CA ALA A 603 -73.88 -1.41 10.58
C ALA A 603 -74.78 -2.53 11.15
N TYR A 604 -74.20 -3.68 11.49
CA TYR A 604 -74.92 -4.80 12.12
C TYR A 604 -75.44 -4.42 13.50
N GLN A 605 -74.63 -3.74 14.32
CA GLN A 605 -75.06 -3.21 15.62
C GLN A 605 -76.25 -2.25 15.46
N GLY A 606 -76.18 -1.31 14.52
CA GLY A 606 -77.30 -0.41 14.23
C GLY A 606 -78.55 -1.13 13.74
N ALA A 607 -78.39 -2.22 12.97
CA ALA A 607 -79.52 -3.05 12.55
C ALA A 607 -80.16 -3.81 13.73
N ILE A 608 -79.36 -4.30 14.69
CA ILE A 608 -79.87 -4.88 15.94
C ILE A 608 -80.62 -3.83 16.75
N GLU A 609 -80.03 -2.65 16.95
CA GLU A 609 -80.67 -1.56 17.71
C GLU A 609 -81.98 -1.12 17.07
N ALA A 610 -82.03 -1.02 15.73
CA ALA A 610 -83.26 -0.72 15.00
C ALA A 610 -84.30 -1.84 15.15
N ARG A 611 -83.88 -3.11 15.04
CA ARG A 611 -84.76 -4.27 15.26
C ARG A 611 -85.33 -4.26 16.68
N ASP A 612 -84.48 -4.01 17.68
CA ASP A 612 -84.86 -4.04 19.09
C ASP A 612 -85.80 -2.86 19.41
N ALA A 613 -85.52 -1.67 18.88
CA ALA A 613 -86.42 -0.52 18.98
C ALA A 613 -87.80 -0.82 18.36
N ILE A 614 -87.83 -1.40 17.15
CA ILE A 614 -89.09 -1.82 16.52
C ILE A 614 -89.78 -2.90 17.36
N GLY A 615 -89.02 -3.86 17.88
CA GLY A 615 -89.52 -4.92 18.76
C GLY A 615 -90.22 -4.35 20.00
N VAL A 616 -89.61 -3.37 20.67
CA VAL A 616 -90.23 -2.66 21.80
C VAL A 616 -91.52 -1.96 21.37
N THR A 617 -91.51 -1.19 20.28
CA THR A 617 -92.73 -0.50 19.81
C THR A 617 -93.85 -1.46 19.40
N LEU A 618 -93.51 -2.66 18.92
CA LEU A 618 -94.49 -3.69 18.56
C LEU A 618 -95.12 -4.30 19.82
N ILE A 619 -94.32 -4.51 20.87
CA ILE A 619 -94.80 -4.95 22.18
C ILE A 619 -95.73 -3.88 22.76
N ASP A 620 -95.32 -2.61 22.76
CA ASP A 620 -96.15 -1.50 23.26
C ASP A 620 -97.50 -1.44 22.53
N ARG A 621 -97.51 -1.56 21.19
CA ARG A 621 -98.74 -1.60 20.40
C ARG A 621 -99.58 -2.85 20.68
N SER A 622 -98.95 -3.99 20.91
CA SER A 622 -99.65 -5.22 21.29
C SER A 622 -100.33 -5.08 22.65
N ASP A 623 -99.65 -4.45 23.61
CA ASP A 623 -100.19 -4.15 24.94
C ASP A 623 -101.33 -3.12 24.85
N GLU A 624 -101.19 -2.08 24.03
CA GLU A 624 -102.27 -1.13 23.71
C GLU A 624 -103.49 -1.85 23.13
N ILE A 625 -103.29 -2.77 22.19
CA ILE A 625 -104.36 -3.56 21.59
C ILE A 625 -105.04 -4.45 22.64
N ALA A 626 -104.27 -5.10 23.52
CA ALA A 626 -104.82 -5.91 24.60
C ALA A 626 -105.66 -5.07 25.57
N ILE A 627 -105.18 -3.88 25.96
CA ILE A 627 -105.92 -2.91 26.78
C ILE A 627 -107.21 -2.48 26.08
N LEU A 628 -107.17 -2.24 24.77
CA LEU A 628 -108.35 -1.86 23.99
C LEU A 628 -109.38 -3.00 23.89
N TYR A 629 -108.94 -4.25 23.74
CA TYR A 629 -109.85 -5.40 23.77
C TYR A 629 -110.52 -5.57 25.13
N GLU A 630 -109.77 -5.48 26.22
CA GLU A 630 -110.35 -5.53 27.58
C GLU A 630 -111.34 -4.38 27.79
N LYS A 631 -110.99 -3.17 27.36
CA LYS A 631 -111.90 -2.03 27.43
C LYS A 631 -113.16 -2.24 26.59
N ALA A 632 -113.03 -2.82 25.39
CA ALA A 632 -114.17 -3.12 24.53
C ALA A 632 -115.08 -4.18 25.16
N ASN A 633 -114.51 -5.22 25.77
CA ASN A 633 -115.26 -6.26 26.48
C ASN A 633 -116.02 -5.66 27.67
N VAL A 634 -115.36 -4.85 28.49
CA VAL A 634 -116.00 -4.14 29.62
C VAL A 634 -117.12 -3.23 29.12
N LEU A 635 -116.93 -2.51 28.02
CA LEU A 635 -117.98 -1.67 27.43
C LEU A 635 -119.14 -2.49 26.86
N ASP A 636 -118.87 -3.66 26.26
CA ASP A 636 -119.91 -4.57 25.76
C ASP A 636 -120.74 -5.15 26.92
N ASP A 637 -120.11 -5.51 28.03
CA ASP A 637 -120.80 -5.96 29.24
C ASP A 637 -121.65 -4.84 29.87
N ILE A 638 -121.12 -3.61 29.93
CA ILE A 638 -121.89 -2.42 30.34
C ILE A 638 -123.06 -2.19 29.39
N PHE A 639 -122.87 -2.36 28.08
CA PHE A 639 -123.93 -2.18 27.09
C PHE A 639 -125.03 -3.22 27.24
N LYS A 640 -124.69 -4.50 27.44
CA LYS A 640 -125.66 -5.57 27.71
C LYS A 640 -126.44 -5.29 29.00
N ALA A 641 -125.74 -4.92 30.07
CA ALA A 641 -126.40 -4.56 31.33
C ALA A 641 -127.33 -3.35 31.14
N GLY A 642 -126.87 -2.33 30.43
CA GLY A 642 -127.67 -1.15 30.08
C GLY A 642 -128.89 -1.48 29.21
N ALA A 643 -128.76 -2.40 28.25
CA ALA A 643 -129.88 -2.85 27.42
C ALA A 643 -130.94 -3.61 28.22
N VAL A 644 -130.52 -4.44 29.19
CA VAL A 644 -131.44 -5.13 30.11
C VAL A 644 -132.20 -4.12 30.98
N GLU A 645 -131.50 -3.15 31.57
CA GLU A 645 -132.13 -2.08 32.35
C GLU A 645 -133.06 -1.21 31.50
N LEU A 646 -132.67 -0.87 30.26
CA LEU A 646 -133.52 -0.13 29.33
C LEU A 646 -134.80 -0.91 29.02
N ALA A 647 -134.70 -2.20 28.73
CA ALA A 647 -135.87 -3.06 28.48
C ALA A 647 -136.78 -3.13 29.70
N ALA A 648 -136.22 -3.23 30.91
CA ALA A 648 -137.00 -3.21 32.16
C ALA A 648 -137.74 -1.88 32.35
N ARG A 649 -137.13 -0.74 32.01
CA ARG A 649 -137.78 0.58 32.04
C ARG A 649 -138.83 0.74 30.95
N GLU A 650 -138.60 0.21 29.76
CA GLU A 650 -139.61 0.17 28.70
C GLU A 650 -140.83 -0.67 29.11
N ASP A 651 -140.62 -1.80 29.78
CA ASP A 651 -141.68 -2.62 30.37
C ASP A 651 -142.46 -1.87 31.45
N GLU A 652 -141.78 -1.18 32.35
CA GLU A 652 -142.40 -0.32 33.35
C GLU A 652 -143.23 0.79 32.71
N ILE A 653 -142.70 1.46 31.68
CA ILE A 653 -143.44 2.47 30.91
C ILE A 653 -144.66 1.85 30.23
N ARG A 654 -144.55 0.64 29.65
CA ARG A 654 -145.69 -0.07 29.04
C ARG A 654 -146.77 -0.38 30.07
N LEU A 655 -146.38 -0.85 31.26
CA LEU A 655 -147.30 -1.12 32.36
C LEU A 655 -148.01 0.16 32.82
N LEU A 656 -147.26 1.24 33.05
CA LEU A 656 -147.82 2.54 33.43
C LEU A 656 -148.78 3.09 32.36
N HIS A 657 -148.49 2.89 31.07
CA HIS A 657 -149.43 3.25 30.00
C HIS A 657 -150.72 2.43 30.02
N LEU A 658 -150.65 1.14 30.38
CA LEU A 658 -151.83 0.29 30.53
C LEU A 658 -152.66 0.73 31.73
N GLU A 659 -152.02 0.98 32.87
CA GLU A 659 -152.66 1.51 34.08
C GLU A 659 -153.32 2.87 33.82
N LEU A 660 -152.65 3.77 33.08
CA LEU A 660 -153.23 5.04 32.66
C LEU A 660 -154.46 4.86 31.77
N LYS A 661 -154.42 3.91 30.82
CA LYS A 661 -155.57 3.59 29.95
C LYS A 661 -156.73 3.04 30.76
N GLU A 662 -156.47 2.16 31.72
CA GLU A 662 -157.50 1.62 32.61
C GLU A 662 -158.11 2.70 33.51
N ALA A 663 -157.28 3.55 34.12
CA ALA A 663 -157.75 4.68 34.91
C ALA A 663 -158.59 5.66 34.07
N ARG A 664 -158.18 5.94 32.83
CA ARG A 664 -158.99 6.74 31.88
C ARG A 664 -160.32 6.07 31.54
N TYR A 665 -160.32 4.77 31.26
CA TYR A 665 -161.55 4.01 31.01
C TYR A 665 -162.49 4.05 32.23
N GLN A 666 -161.98 3.84 33.43
CA GLN A 666 -162.75 3.94 34.67
C GLN A 666 -163.34 5.34 34.86
N ALA A 667 -162.58 6.40 34.56
CA ALA A 667 -163.04 7.78 34.58
C ALA A 667 -164.14 8.06 33.53
N ASP A 668 -164.03 7.51 32.32
CA ASP A 668 -165.04 7.68 31.27
C ASP A 668 -166.33 6.89 31.58
N VAL A 669 -166.22 5.68 32.16
CA VAL A 669 -167.37 4.91 32.64
C VAL A 669 -168.09 5.63 33.79
N THR A 670 -167.36 6.26 34.70
CA THR A 670 -167.99 7.07 35.77
C THR A 670 -168.63 8.34 35.22
N LYS A 671 -168.00 9.02 34.25
CA LYS A 671 -168.62 10.18 33.56
C LYS A 671 -169.90 9.84 32.81
N THR A 672 -169.98 8.66 32.18
CA THR A 672 -171.19 8.22 31.48
C THR A 672 -172.32 7.79 32.42
N LYS A 673 -172.01 7.27 33.61
CA LYS A 673 -173.01 6.88 34.63
C LYS A 673 -173.52 8.05 35.48
N CYS A 674 -172.72 9.09 35.68
CA CYS A 674 -173.07 10.24 36.54
C CYS A 674 -174.38 10.97 36.15
N PRO A 675 -174.70 11.21 34.86
CA PRO A 675 -175.92 11.92 34.46
C PRO A 675 -177.22 11.16 34.73
N HIS A 676 -177.19 9.81 34.80
CA HIS A 676 -178.37 9.00 35.11
C HIS A 676 -178.76 9.05 36.60
N VAL A 677 -177.88 9.52 37.49
CA VAL A 677 -178.15 9.59 38.93
C VAL A 677 -179.29 10.55 39.29
N PRO A 678 -179.35 11.80 38.78
CA PRO A 678 -180.48 12.70 39.02
C PRO A 678 -181.78 12.25 38.35
N GLU A 679 -181.74 11.69 37.13
CA GLU A 679 -182.93 11.12 36.47
C GLU A 679 -183.55 9.98 37.30
N LEU A 680 -182.72 9.11 37.86
CA LEU A 680 -183.18 8.06 38.78
C LEU A 680 -183.72 8.63 40.10
N HIS A 681 -183.21 9.76 40.59
CA HIS A 681 -183.76 10.42 41.78
C HIS A 681 -185.14 11.03 41.52
N GLU A 682 -185.33 11.65 40.36
CA GLU A 682 -186.61 12.24 39.93
C GLU A 682 -187.65 11.14 39.71
N GLN A 683 -187.27 10.05 39.03
CA GLN A 683 -188.13 8.86 38.89
C GLN A 683 -188.50 8.21 40.23
N ILE A 684 -187.59 8.20 41.21
CA ILE A 684 -187.92 7.70 42.56
C ILE A 684 -188.87 8.65 43.30
N ALA A 685 -188.78 9.96 43.08
CA ALA A 685 -189.71 10.93 43.65
C ALA A 685 -191.11 10.78 43.04
N ASP A 686 -191.19 10.71 41.70
CA ASP A 686 -192.44 10.48 40.97
C ASP A 686 -193.09 9.16 41.36
N LEU A 687 -192.31 8.07 41.45
CA LEU A 687 -192.81 6.76 41.89
C LEU A 687 -193.29 6.76 43.35
N LYS A 688 -192.73 7.61 44.22
CA LYS A 688 -193.22 7.75 45.60
C LYS A 688 -194.56 8.47 45.65
N ASP A 689 -194.74 9.51 44.83
CA ASP A 689 -196.00 10.24 44.72
C ASP A 689 -197.09 9.39 44.05
N GLU A 690 -196.73 8.64 43.00
CA GLU A 690 -197.61 7.64 42.37
C GLU A 690 -197.99 6.51 43.33
N VAL A 691 -197.09 6.04 44.20
CA VAL A 691 -197.42 5.00 45.19
C VAL A 691 -198.41 5.52 46.24
N VAL A 692 -198.37 6.81 46.59
CA VAL A 692 -199.37 7.40 47.49
C VAL A 692 -200.74 7.49 46.79
N ALA A 693 -200.76 7.99 45.55
CA ALA A 693 -201.99 8.06 44.75
C ALA A 693 -202.57 6.68 44.45
N GLU A 694 -201.73 5.69 44.17
CA GLU A 694 -202.16 4.31 43.93
C GLU A 694 -202.57 3.59 45.21
N ARG A 695 -202.12 3.97 46.40
CA ARG A 695 -202.68 3.43 47.65
C ARG A 695 -204.11 3.93 47.91
N GLU A 696 -204.45 5.14 47.46
CA GLU A 696 -205.82 5.65 47.51
C GLU A 696 -206.71 4.98 46.46
N LYS A 697 -206.18 4.77 45.24
CA LYS A 697 -206.88 4.01 44.20
C LYS A 697 -206.98 2.52 44.47
N VAL A 698 -206.01 1.88 45.11
CA VAL A 698 -206.09 0.45 45.51
C VAL A 698 -207.16 0.25 46.58
N ARG A 699 -207.41 1.26 47.42
CA ARG A 699 -208.54 1.22 48.36
C ARG A 699 -209.88 1.27 47.64
N SER A 700 -210.02 2.08 46.59
CA SER A 700 -211.26 2.14 45.78
C SER A 700 -211.39 0.99 44.78
N LEU A 701 -210.28 0.47 44.24
CA LEU A 701 -210.22 -0.68 43.34
C LEU A 701 -210.35 -2.02 44.09
N GLY A 702 -210.01 -2.07 45.38
CA GLY A 702 -210.33 -3.21 46.24
C GLY A 702 -211.84 -3.44 46.36
N GLU A 703 -212.65 -2.39 46.34
CA GLU A 703 -214.12 -2.48 46.33
C GLU A 703 -214.69 -2.85 44.95
N ALA A 704 -213.90 -2.70 43.87
CA ALA A 704 -214.36 -2.87 42.49
C ALA A 704 -213.80 -4.11 41.75
N LEU A 705 -212.76 -4.79 42.26
CA LEU A 705 -212.12 -5.94 41.58
C LEU A 705 -212.56 -7.33 42.07
N GLU A 706 -213.58 -7.45 42.93
CA GLU A 706 -214.18 -8.75 43.28
C GLU A 706 -215.09 -9.35 42.20
N MET A 707 -215.08 -8.86 40.94
CA MET A 707 -215.51 -9.69 39.81
C MET A 707 -214.63 -9.59 38.55
N PRO A 708 -214.46 -10.71 37.82
CA PRO A 708 -213.28 -10.96 36.99
C PRO A 708 -213.60 -11.01 35.48
N GLU A 709 -212.71 -10.45 34.66
CA GLU A 709 -212.24 -10.98 33.37
C GLU A 709 -211.37 -9.91 32.67
N ARG A 710 -210.08 -10.19 32.45
CA ARG A 710 -209.53 -10.56 31.13
C ARG A 710 -208.00 -10.62 31.12
N ASN A 711 -207.49 -11.39 30.16
CA ASN A 711 -206.18 -12.03 30.10
C ASN A 711 -205.27 -11.41 29.01
N SER A 712 -203.97 -11.75 29.08
CA SER A 712 -202.90 -11.70 28.06
C SER A 712 -201.86 -10.55 28.11
N ARG A 713 -200.56 -10.93 28.18
CA ARG A 713 -199.57 -10.77 27.08
C ARG A 713 -198.10 -11.00 27.51
N TRP A 714 -197.40 -11.93 26.84
CA TRP A 714 -195.91 -12.00 26.71
C TRP A 714 -195.45 -12.88 25.52
N LYS A 715 -194.22 -12.66 24.94
CA LYS A 715 -193.45 -13.54 23.99
C LYS A 715 -191.98 -13.05 23.59
N GLU A 716 -191.17 -13.88 22.88
CA GLU A 716 -189.65 -13.94 22.70
C GLU A 716 -189.10 -14.26 21.24
N LEU A 717 -187.76 -14.19 20.89
CA LEU A 717 -187.05 -14.53 19.57
C LEU A 717 -185.46 -14.77 19.56
N GLU A 718 -184.83 -15.32 18.44
CA GLU A 718 -183.56 -16.19 18.26
C GLU A 718 -182.31 -15.77 17.34
N GLY A 719 -181.18 -16.58 17.25
CA GLY A 719 -180.04 -16.67 16.21
C GLY A 719 -178.74 -17.59 16.48
N ARG A 720 -177.87 -18.07 15.49
CA ARG A 720 -176.75 -19.15 15.55
C ARG A 720 -175.31 -18.84 14.94
N LEU A 721 -174.22 -19.60 15.32
CA LEU A 721 -172.73 -19.50 14.99
C LEU A 721 -172.05 -20.73 14.25
N PRO A 722 -170.84 -20.62 13.60
CA PRO A 722 -170.11 -21.69 12.87
C PRO A 722 -168.95 -22.43 13.64
N ASP A 723 -168.40 -23.54 13.09
CA ASP A 723 -167.69 -24.65 13.80
C ASP A 723 -166.15 -24.82 13.53
N LYS A 724 -165.45 -25.45 14.49
CA LYS A 724 -163.98 -25.46 14.74
C LYS A 724 -163.12 -26.23 13.73
N ALA A 725 -163.69 -27.19 13.00
CA ALA A 725 -162.95 -28.07 12.10
C ALA A 725 -162.45 -27.34 10.82
N GLU A 726 -163.21 -26.35 10.33
CA GLU A 726 -162.87 -25.59 9.12
C GLU A 726 -161.65 -24.68 9.33
N LEU A 727 -161.40 -24.24 10.57
CA LEU A 727 -160.25 -23.41 10.94
C LEU A 727 -158.94 -24.21 11.01
N GLN A 728 -158.97 -25.49 11.40
CA GLN A 728 -157.75 -26.29 11.59
C GLN A 728 -157.11 -26.73 10.26
N VAL A 729 -157.90 -27.06 9.24
CA VAL A 729 -157.38 -27.45 7.92
C VAL A 729 -156.61 -26.31 7.25
N LYS A 730 -157.02 -25.06 7.51
CA LYS A 730 -156.42 -23.87 6.92
C LYS A 730 -155.09 -23.47 7.58
N ILE A 731 -154.89 -23.88 8.84
CA ILE A 731 -153.63 -23.67 9.57
C ILE A 731 -152.53 -24.60 9.05
N GLY A 732 -152.81 -25.89 8.85
CA GLY A 732 -151.81 -26.86 8.37
C GLY A 732 -151.24 -26.53 6.98
N GLN A 733 -152.08 -26.05 6.05
CA GLN A 733 -151.63 -25.64 4.72
C GLN A 733 -150.66 -24.44 4.71
N LEU A 734 -150.72 -23.58 5.74
CA LEU A 734 -149.82 -22.43 5.87
C LEU A 734 -148.48 -22.83 6.51
N GLU A 735 -148.45 -23.85 7.36
CA GLU A 735 -147.22 -24.34 8.01
C GLU A 735 -146.31 -25.07 7.02
N ASP A 736 -146.88 -25.89 6.12
CA ASP A 736 -146.11 -26.61 5.09
C ASP A 736 -145.40 -25.64 4.12
N ARG A 737 -146.07 -24.56 3.71
CA ARG A 737 -145.49 -23.49 2.86
C ARG A 737 -144.36 -22.72 3.54
N ILE A 738 -144.40 -22.59 4.87
CA ILE A 738 -143.34 -21.92 5.64
C ILE A 738 -142.10 -22.81 5.74
N SER A 739 -142.28 -24.13 5.89
CA SER A 739 -141.17 -25.07 5.97
C SER A 739 -140.36 -25.13 4.68
N GLU A 740 -141.05 -25.22 3.54
CA GLU A 740 -140.44 -25.28 2.20
C GLU A 740 -139.63 -24.01 1.85
N LYS A 741 -140.05 -22.84 2.37
CA LYS A 741 -139.31 -21.57 2.18
C LYS A 741 -138.09 -21.44 3.08
N LYS A 742 -138.08 -22.06 4.27
CA LYS A 742 -136.91 -22.07 5.16
C LYS A 742 -135.77 -22.92 4.59
N GLU A 743 -136.09 -24.04 3.96
CA GLU A 743 -135.12 -24.94 3.34
C GLU A 743 -134.40 -24.27 2.14
N GLN A 744 -135.15 -23.55 1.30
CA GLN A 744 -134.59 -22.77 0.19
C GLN A 744 -133.64 -21.63 0.62
N ILE A 745 -133.80 -21.09 1.84
CA ILE A 745 -132.93 -20.02 2.36
C ILE A 745 -131.61 -20.62 2.86
N LEU A 746 -131.64 -21.80 3.49
CA LEU A 746 -130.46 -22.50 3.96
C LEU A 746 -129.54 -22.93 2.81
N GLU A 747 -130.10 -23.45 1.71
CA GLU A 747 -129.32 -23.81 0.51
C GLU A 747 -128.63 -22.59 -0.11
N LYS A 748 -129.33 -21.45 -0.22
CA LYS A 748 -128.73 -20.22 -0.75
C LYS A 748 -127.70 -19.59 0.19
N GLY A 749 -127.83 -19.80 1.50
CA GLY A 749 -126.83 -19.39 2.49
C GLY A 749 -125.50 -20.13 2.31
N LEU A 750 -125.54 -21.45 2.17
CA LEU A 750 -124.34 -22.27 1.97
C LEU A 750 -123.57 -21.89 0.69
N ILE A 751 -124.29 -21.61 -0.40
CA ILE A 751 -123.67 -21.17 -1.68
C ILE A 751 -122.99 -19.80 -1.52
N LEU A 752 -123.57 -18.90 -0.73
CA LEU A 752 -122.98 -17.57 -0.49
C LEU A 752 -121.66 -17.68 0.27
N ASP A 753 -121.60 -18.52 1.31
CA ASP A 753 -120.40 -18.73 2.13
C ASP A 753 -119.25 -19.37 1.32
N GLU A 754 -119.58 -20.27 0.40
CA GLU A 754 -118.58 -20.91 -0.46
C GLU A 754 -118.03 -19.94 -1.52
N VAL A 755 -118.89 -19.08 -2.09
CA VAL A 755 -118.51 -18.04 -3.06
C VAL A 755 -117.70 -16.90 -2.41
N THR A 756 -118.05 -16.49 -1.19
CA THR A 756 -117.25 -15.50 -0.43
C THR A 756 -115.90 -16.08 -0.03
N SER A 757 -115.84 -17.32 0.46
CA SER A 757 -114.57 -18.00 0.75
C SER A 757 -113.64 -18.09 -0.47
N LEU A 758 -114.19 -18.42 -1.64
CA LEU A 758 -113.42 -18.47 -2.90
C LEU A 758 -112.96 -17.08 -3.34
N SER A 759 -113.81 -16.05 -3.19
CA SER A 759 -113.47 -14.67 -3.55
C SER A 759 -112.38 -14.08 -2.66
N ASP A 760 -112.42 -14.37 -1.35
CA ASP A 760 -111.40 -13.91 -0.39
C ASP A 760 -110.08 -14.62 -0.59
N LYS A 761 -110.08 -15.93 -0.90
CA LYS A 761 -108.87 -16.67 -1.30
C LYS A 761 -108.25 -16.11 -2.58
N LEU A 762 -109.06 -15.73 -3.56
CA LEU A 762 -108.58 -15.12 -4.80
C LEU A 762 -107.99 -13.72 -4.56
N ARG A 763 -108.60 -12.91 -3.68
CA ARG A 763 -108.08 -11.59 -3.30
C ARG A 763 -106.77 -11.69 -2.52
N ALA A 764 -106.66 -12.62 -1.57
CA ALA A 764 -105.43 -12.88 -0.82
C ALA A 764 -104.29 -13.37 -1.74
N SER A 765 -104.60 -14.26 -2.69
CA SER A 765 -103.62 -14.72 -3.69
C SER A 765 -103.12 -13.60 -4.62
N VAL A 766 -103.97 -12.63 -4.96
CA VAL A 766 -103.60 -11.48 -5.81
C VAL A 766 -102.79 -10.44 -5.03
N THR A 767 -103.01 -10.28 -3.72
CA THR A 767 -102.18 -9.40 -2.88
C THR A 767 -100.79 -9.99 -2.64
N ASP A 768 -100.69 -11.29 -2.35
CA ASP A 768 -99.40 -11.96 -2.11
C ASP A 768 -98.52 -11.99 -3.38
N GLY A 769 -99.12 -12.05 -4.57
CA GLY A 769 -98.40 -12.03 -5.84
C GLY A 769 -97.82 -10.66 -6.24
N LYS A 770 -98.35 -9.54 -5.71
CA LYS A 770 -97.88 -8.18 -6.07
C LYS A 770 -96.55 -7.83 -5.41
N ASP A 771 -96.35 -8.25 -4.15
CA ASP A 771 -95.11 -7.97 -3.42
C ASP A 771 -93.95 -8.85 -3.92
N GLY A 772 -94.23 -10.12 -4.25
CA GLY A 772 -93.25 -11.02 -4.87
C GLY A 772 -92.83 -10.62 -6.28
N ALA A 773 -93.75 -10.12 -7.12
CA ALA A 773 -93.43 -9.66 -8.47
C ALA A 773 -92.57 -8.37 -8.47
N LEU A 774 -92.79 -7.47 -7.51
CA LEU A 774 -91.98 -6.26 -7.35
C LEU A 774 -90.55 -6.59 -6.86
N GLN A 775 -90.42 -7.49 -5.88
CA GLN A 775 -89.11 -7.96 -5.39
C GLN A 775 -88.32 -8.68 -6.49
N LEU A 776 -88.97 -9.56 -7.26
CA LEU A 776 -88.34 -10.26 -8.39
C LEU A 776 -87.88 -9.27 -9.47
N ALA A 777 -88.66 -8.22 -9.77
CA ALA A 777 -88.26 -7.18 -10.72
C ALA A 777 -87.05 -6.35 -10.23
N MET A 778 -86.98 -6.04 -8.93
CA MET A 778 -85.83 -5.36 -8.33
C MET A 778 -84.58 -6.26 -8.34
N GLU A 779 -84.72 -7.54 -8.02
CA GLU A 779 -83.62 -8.51 -8.07
C GLU A 779 -83.10 -8.70 -9.50
N VAL A 780 -83.98 -8.87 -10.48
CA VAL A 780 -83.63 -8.99 -11.91
C VAL A 780 -82.89 -7.74 -12.39
N ASN A 781 -83.32 -6.53 -12.00
CA ASN A 781 -82.63 -5.30 -12.37
C ASN A 781 -81.25 -5.18 -11.68
N SER A 782 -81.14 -5.65 -10.43
CA SER A 782 -79.86 -5.75 -9.73
C SER A 782 -78.89 -6.71 -10.41
N TYR A 783 -79.38 -7.87 -10.88
CA TYR A 783 -78.60 -8.84 -11.62
C TYR A 783 -78.20 -8.29 -12.99
N GLN A 784 -79.08 -7.57 -13.69
CA GLN A 784 -78.72 -6.89 -14.94
C GLN A 784 -77.61 -5.85 -14.75
N HIS A 785 -77.64 -5.06 -13.66
CA HIS A 785 -76.55 -4.14 -13.34
C HIS A 785 -75.24 -4.84 -13.00
N LYS A 786 -75.29 -5.93 -12.21
CA LYS A 786 -74.12 -6.78 -11.91
C LYS A 786 -73.55 -7.40 -13.18
N ILE A 787 -74.40 -7.94 -14.05
CA ILE A 787 -74.00 -8.50 -15.35
C ILE A 787 -73.33 -7.43 -16.19
N ARG A 788 -73.93 -6.25 -16.39
CA ARG A 788 -73.28 -5.14 -17.14
C ARG A 788 -71.97 -4.67 -16.52
N GLY A 789 -71.83 -4.75 -15.19
CA GLY A 789 -70.58 -4.48 -14.47
C GLY A 789 -69.51 -5.53 -14.79
N ILE A 790 -69.86 -6.82 -14.70
CA ILE A 790 -68.98 -7.93 -15.03
C ILE A 790 -68.63 -7.93 -16.52
N THR A 791 -69.57 -7.66 -17.43
CA THR A 791 -69.31 -7.57 -18.87
C THR A 791 -68.34 -6.43 -19.19
N ARG A 792 -68.43 -5.27 -18.51
CA ARG A 792 -67.43 -4.20 -18.68
C ARG A 792 -66.05 -4.60 -18.16
N LYS A 793 -65.97 -5.25 -17.00
CA LYS A 793 -64.71 -5.78 -16.48
C LYS A 793 -64.13 -6.85 -17.41
N MET A 794 -64.97 -7.73 -17.94
CA MET A 794 -64.59 -8.76 -18.90
C MET A 794 -64.13 -8.15 -20.24
N MET A 795 -64.77 -7.09 -20.72
CA MET A 795 -64.27 -6.38 -21.91
C MET A 795 -62.94 -5.66 -21.65
N ALA A 796 -62.74 -5.10 -20.45
CA ALA A 796 -61.46 -4.53 -20.06
C ALA A 796 -60.37 -5.60 -20.01
N THR A 797 -60.61 -6.75 -19.35
CA THR A 797 -59.64 -7.84 -19.30
C THR A 797 -59.40 -8.47 -20.67
N VAL A 798 -60.42 -8.61 -21.52
CA VAL A 798 -60.25 -9.07 -22.91
C VAL A 798 -59.45 -8.06 -23.72
N SER A 799 -59.62 -6.75 -23.51
CA SER A 799 -58.83 -5.73 -24.18
C SER A 799 -57.38 -5.69 -23.69
N GLU A 800 -57.13 -5.87 -22.39
CA GLU A 800 -55.80 -6.05 -21.82
C GLU A 800 -55.14 -7.31 -22.38
N LEU A 801 -55.85 -8.44 -22.40
CA LEU A 801 -55.37 -9.69 -22.96
C LEU A 801 -55.04 -9.56 -24.45
N SER A 802 -55.86 -8.83 -25.21
CA SER A 802 -55.61 -8.53 -26.63
C SER A 802 -54.35 -7.67 -26.81
N LEU A 803 -54.10 -6.73 -25.90
CA LEU A 803 -52.90 -5.90 -25.91
C LEU A 803 -51.65 -6.73 -25.57
N TYR A 804 -51.75 -7.63 -24.58
CA TYR A 804 -50.68 -8.57 -24.24
C TYR A 804 -50.42 -9.59 -25.36
N GLN A 805 -51.47 -10.09 -26.02
CA GLN A 805 -51.33 -10.96 -27.20
C GLN A 805 -50.64 -10.22 -28.36
N ALA A 806 -51.03 -8.99 -28.65
CA ALA A 806 -50.37 -8.17 -29.65
C ALA A 806 -48.91 -7.87 -29.29
N GLY A 807 -48.61 -7.62 -28.02
CA GLY A 807 -47.24 -7.46 -27.51
C GLY A 807 -46.41 -8.74 -27.65
N ALA A 808 -46.98 -9.90 -27.30
CA ALA A 808 -46.33 -11.19 -27.45
C ALA A 808 -46.04 -11.54 -28.92
N ILE A 809 -46.96 -11.24 -29.83
CA ILE A 809 -46.76 -11.43 -31.27
C ILE A 809 -45.62 -10.54 -31.78
N LYS A 810 -45.58 -9.26 -31.39
CA LYS A 810 -44.48 -8.34 -31.77
C LYS A 810 -43.12 -8.80 -31.23
N LEU A 811 -43.06 -9.21 -29.97
CA LEU A 811 -41.82 -9.73 -29.38
C LEU A 811 -41.39 -11.05 -30.04
N GLN A 812 -42.32 -11.89 -30.46
CA GLN A 812 -42.04 -13.10 -31.24
C GLN A 812 -41.51 -12.76 -32.65
N GLU A 813 -42.06 -11.73 -33.30
CA GLU A 813 -41.55 -11.20 -34.57
C GLU A 813 -40.14 -10.58 -34.43
N GLU A 814 -39.87 -9.86 -33.34
CA GLU A 814 -38.52 -9.33 -33.06
C GLU A 814 -37.52 -10.44 -32.78
N ARG A 815 -37.92 -11.45 -31.99
CA ARG A 815 -37.10 -12.64 -31.72
C ARG A 815 -36.78 -13.38 -33.01
N THR A 816 -37.75 -13.57 -33.90
CA THR A 816 -37.53 -14.28 -35.18
C THR A 816 -36.62 -13.47 -36.10
N LYS A 817 -36.80 -12.15 -36.22
CA LYS A 817 -35.86 -11.29 -36.96
C LYS A 817 -34.44 -11.34 -36.40
N LEU A 818 -34.28 -11.27 -35.08
CA LEU A 818 -32.97 -11.38 -34.44
C LEU A 818 -32.35 -12.76 -34.64
N ALA A 819 -33.15 -13.84 -34.57
CA ALA A 819 -32.68 -15.19 -34.86
C ALA A 819 -32.25 -15.34 -36.33
N GLU A 820 -32.98 -14.75 -37.28
CA GLU A 820 -32.59 -14.70 -38.69
C GLU A 820 -31.30 -13.90 -38.90
N HIS A 821 -31.13 -12.77 -38.20
CA HIS A 821 -29.88 -12.00 -38.21
C HIS A 821 -28.69 -12.81 -37.69
N VAL A 822 -28.87 -13.54 -36.58
CA VAL A 822 -27.83 -14.42 -36.03
C VAL A 822 -27.51 -15.57 -36.98
N GLN A 823 -28.52 -16.22 -37.57
CA GLN A 823 -28.30 -17.28 -38.55
C GLN A 823 -27.58 -16.77 -39.80
N LEU A 824 -27.91 -15.56 -40.28
CA LEU A 824 -27.20 -14.91 -41.37
C LEU A 824 -25.75 -14.59 -40.99
N ALA A 825 -25.51 -14.12 -39.76
CA ALA A 825 -24.17 -13.86 -39.25
C ALA A 825 -23.35 -15.16 -39.13
N GLU A 826 -23.97 -16.25 -38.66
CA GLU A 826 -23.35 -17.58 -38.60
C GLU A 826 -23.01 -18.11 -40.00
N GLN A 827 -23.92 -17.99 -40.98
CA GLN A 827 -23.66 -18.39 -42.37
C GLN A 827 -22.54 -17.57 -43.01
N LYS A 828 -22.49 -16.26 -42.75
CA LYS A 828 -21.40 -15.39 -43.21
C LYS A 828 -20.07 -15.78 -42.58
N LEU A 829 -20.06 -16.08 -41.29
CA LEU A 829 -18.88 -16.54 -40.57
C LEU A 829 -18.40 -17.90 -41.13
N GLU A 830 -19.31 -18.84 -41.41
CA GLU A 830 -18.98 -20.12 -42.06
C GLU A 830 -18.44 -19.93 -43.48
N ALA A 831 -18.92 -18.92 -44.22
CA ALA A 831 -18.40 -18.53 -45.53
C ALA A 831 -17.07 -17.75 -45.47
N GLY A 832 -16.57 -17.42 -44.27
CA GLY A 832 -15.34 -16.67 -44.06
C GLY A 832 -15.48 -15.16 -44.25
N GLU A 833 -16.70 -14.64 -44.32
CA GLU A 833 -17.02 -13.21 -44.38
C GLU A 833 -17.30 -12.65 -42.97
N ALA A 834 -17.24 -11.33 -42.82
CA ALA A 834 -17.50 -10.70 -41.53
C ALA A 834 -18.98 -10.90 -41.10
N PRO A 835 -19.25 -11.35 -39.86
CA PRO A 835 -20.60 -11.67 -39.40
C PRO A 835 -21.55 -10.46 -39.36
N ASP A 836 -21.03 -9.27 -39.06
CA ASP A 836 -21.78 -8.00 -39.05
C ASP A 836 -20.95 -6.86 -39.67
N GLU A 837 -21.62 -5.83 -40.20
CA GLU A 837 -20.96 -4.63 -40.75
C GLU A 837 -20.10 -3.89 -39.69
N SER A 838 -20.45 -4.00 -38.41
CA SER A 838 -19.63 -3.47 -37.31
C SER A 838 -18.33 -4.25 -37.17
N ALA A 839 -18.38 -5.58 -37.23
CA ALA A 839 -17.20 -6.45 -37.18
C ALA A 839 -16.28 -6.23 -38.39
N GLU A 840 -16.85 -5.98 -39.57
CA GLU A 840 -16.07 -5.60 -40.76
C GLU A 840 -15.33 -4.27 -40.56
N ARG A 841 -15.99 -3.27 -39.97
CA ARG A 841 -15.37 -1.97 -39.65
C ARG A 841 -14.27 -2.09 -38.60
N GLU A 842 -14.41 -2.99 -37.64
CA GLU A 842 -13.37 -3.27 -36.64
C GLU A 842 -12.19 -4.03 -37.25
N TRP A 843 -12.44 -5.03 -38.09
CA TRP A 843 -11.40 -5.72 -38.85
C TRP A 843 -10.58 -4.76 -39.72
N MET A 844 -11.26 -3.88 -40.46
CA MET A 844 -10.63 -2.84 -41.28
C MET A 844 -9.82 -1.83 -40.45
N ARG A 845 -10.18 -1.62 -39.17
CA ARG A 845 -9.41 -0.78 -38.25
C ARG A 845 -8.13 -1.49 -37.83
N LEU A 846 -8.23 -2.75 -37.42
CA LEU A 846 -7.09 -3.57 -36.99
C LEU A 846 -6.10 -3.81 -38.15
N GLU A 847 -6.58 -4.02 -39.37
CA GLU A 847 -5.71 -4.18 -40.54
C GLU A 847 -4.93 -2.90 -40.86
N ARG A 848 -5.54 -1.72 -40.68
CA ARG A 848 -4.85 -0.43 -40.81
C ARG A 848 -3.78 -0.22 -39.74
N GLU A 849 -4.07 -0.64 -38.50
CA GLU A 849 -3.11 -0.60 -37.39
C GLU A 849 -1.94 -1.55 -37.64
N GLN A 850 -2.19 -2.77 -38.13
CA GLN A 850 -1.12 -3.71 -38.48
C GLN A 850 -0.23 -3.19 -39.61
N ARG A 851 -0.82 -2.60 -40.66
CA ARG A 851 -0.05 -1.98 -41.76
C ARG A 851 0.82 -0.82 -41.29
N THR A 852 0.32 0.02 -40.37
CA THR A 852 1.12 1.12 -39.81
C THR A 852 2.25 0.61 -38.90
N VAL A 853 2.04 -0.47 -38.15
CA VAL A 853 3.10 -1.10 -37.35
C VAL A 853 4.16 -1.75 -38.24
N GLU A 854 3.78 -2.41 -39.32
CA GLU A 854 4.73 -3.03 -40.26
C GLU A 854 5.55 -1.97 -41.02
N GLU A 855 4.93 -0.86 -41.43
CA GLU A 855 5.64 0.29 -42.02
C GLU A 855 6.64 0.94 -41.04
N MET A 856 6.31 0.98 -39.75
CA MET A 856 7.22 1.46 -38.70
C MET A 856 8.37 0.49 -38.45
N ARG A 857 8.12 -0.82 -38.56
CA ARG A 857 9.14 -1.87 -38.41
C ARG A 857 10.14 -1.83 -39.56
N ILE A 858 9.66 -1.71 -40.81
CA ILE A 858 10.52 -1.60 -42.00
C ILE A 858 11.38 -0.33 -41.92
N LYS A 859 10.82 0.81 -41.49
CA LYS A 859 11.60 2.04 -41.27
C LYS A 859 12.67 1.91 -40.19
N MET A 860 12.43 1.16 -39.12
CA MET A 860 13.44 0.87 -38.10
C MET A 860 14.51 -0.12 -38.55
N GLU A 861 14.21 -1.00 -39.51
CA GLU A 861 15.19 -1.90 -40.13
C GLU A 861 16.08 -1.13 -41.13
N ASP A 862 15.51 -0.23 -41.92
CA ASP A 862 16.24 0.65 -42.84
C ASP A 862 17.13 1.67 -42.08
N GLU A 863 16.69 2.16 -40.91
CA GLU A 863 17.48 3.07 -40.05
C GLU A 863 18.65 2.39 -39.30
N LYS A 864 18.73 1.04 -39.29
CA LYS A 864 19.84 0.29 -38.67
C LYS A 864 20.98 -0.06 -39.62
N GLU A 865 20.79 0.05 -40.94
CA GLU A 865 21.81 -0.28 -41.94
C GLU A 865 22.71 0.90 -42.35
N GLU A 866 22.41 2.13 -41.90
CA GLU A 866 23.24 3.32 -42.18
C GLU A 866 23.79 3.98 -40.90
N GLU A 867 24.95 3.50 -40.42
CA GLU A 867 25.84 4.31 -39.57
C GLU A 867 27.22 4.44 -40.20
N PRO A 868 27.75 5.68 -40.26
CA PRO A 868 29.13 5.88 -39.84
C PRO A 868 29.32 7.11 -38.93
N THR A 869 29.93 6.84 -37.77
CA THR A 869 31.01 7.62 -37.12
C THR A 869 30.87 9.14 -36.90
N TYR A 870 30.91 9.49 -35.59
CA TYR A 870 31.73 10.55 -34.96
C TYR A 870 31.36 12.04 -35.15
N ILE A 871 31.09 12.72 -34.03
CA ILE A 871 31.79 13.91 -33.47
C ILE A 871 30.82 14.80 -32.66
N GLU A 872 31.32 15.13 -31.46
CA GLU A 872 31.11 16.29 -30.59
C GLU A 872 30.05 17.33 -30.97
N GLY A 873 29.27 17.69 -29.94
CA GLY A 873 29.07 19.09 -29.61
C GLY A 873 28.02 19.84 -30.41
N GLY A 874 26.97 20.23 -29.70
CA GLY A 874 26.16 21.39 -30.08
C GLY A 874 24.76 21.02 -30.51
N MET A 875 23.81 21.55 -29.75
CA MET A 875 22.41 21.69 -30.13
C MET A 875 22.27 22.03 -31.62
N ARG A 876 21.47 21.25 -32.35
CA ARG A 876 20.94 21.67 -33.64
C ARG A 876 19.44 21.89 -33.54
N GLN A 877 19.11 23.17 -33.53
CA GLN A 877 17.88 23.73 -34.04
C GLN A 877 17.57 23.14 -35.42
N SER A 878 16.40 22.55 -35.60
CA SER A 878 15.87 22.23 -36.93
C SER A 878 14.86 23.30 -37.35
N ARG A 879 15.04 23.78 -38.58
CA ARG A 879 14.31 24.85 -39.25
C ARG A 879 12.85 24.46 -39.56
N PRO A 880 11.96 25.45 -39.77
CA PRO A 880 10.52 25.27 -39.73
C PRO A 880 9.95 24.75 -41.06
N LEU A 881 9.06 23.76 -40.97
CA LEU A 881 8.13 23.41 -42.03
C LEU A 881 7.04 24.48 -42.08
N HIS A 882 6.92 25.14 -43.24
CA HIS A 882 5.92 26.18 -43.48
C HIS A 882 4.53 25.53 -43.62
N THR A 883 3.71 25.62 -42.57
CA THR A 883 2.31 25.20 -42.58
C THR A 883 1.40 26.44 -42.56
N GLN A 884 0.45 26.51 -43.48
CA GLN A 884 -0.55 27.59 -43.54
C GLN A 884 -1.76 27.32 -42.63
N ALA A 885 -1.59 26.54 -41.56
CA ALA A 885 -2.66 26.21 -40.63
C ALA A 885 -2.51 27.07 -39.37
N GLU A 886 -3.56 27.81 -38.99
CA GLU A 886 -3.59 28.58 -37.74
C GLU A 886 -3.41 27.64 -36.53
N VAL A 887 -2.40 27.94 -35.71
CA VAL A 887 -2.09 27.19 -34.49
C VAL A 887 -3.22 27.36 -33.48
N ARG A 888 -3.85 26.25 -33.08
CA ARG A 888 -4.85 26.26 -32.00
C ARG A 888 -4.14 26.45 -30.66
N PRO A 889 -4.57 27.39 -29.79
CA PRO A 889 -4.03 27.51 -28.45
C PRO A 889 -4.58 26.38 -27.57
N ASN A 890 -3.82 25.30 -27.40
CA ASN A 890 -4.16 24.22 -26.47
C ASN A 890 -2.96 23.88 -25.58
N ALA A 891 -2.81 24.62 -24.47
CA ALA A 891 -2.45 24.13 -23.13
C ALA A 891 -2.07 25.34 -22.26
N TYR A 892 -2.94 25.70 -21.31
CA TYR A 892 -2.57 26.58 -20.21
C TYR A 892 -1.72 25.73 -19.25
N ILE A 893 -0.42 26.02 -19.16
CA ILE A 893 0.51 25.39 -18.21
C ILE A 893 0.68 26.39 -17.06
N PRO A 894 0.11 26.15 -15.87
CA PRO A 894 0.50 26.89 -14.67
C PRO A 894 1.94 26.53 -14.27
N GLU A 895 2.73 27.51 -13.85
CA GLU A 895 4.20 27.43 -13.72
C GLU A 895 4.73 26.50 -12.61
N ASP A 896 3.87 25.89 -11.78
CA ASP A 896 4.33 25.20 -10.56
C ASP A 896 4.41 23.67 -10.63
N GLU A 897 3.76 23.00 -11.58
CA GLU A 897 3.81 21.53 -11.68
C GLU A 897 3.74 21.10 -13.16
N GLY A 898 4.89 20.74 -13.76
CA GLY A 898 5.05 20.45 -15.19
C GLY A 898 4.40 19.17 -15.73
N ILE A 899 3.13 18.86 -15.39
CA ILE A 899 2.39 17.72 -15.92
C ILE A 899 0.98 18.15 -16.41
N PRO A 900 0.60 17.88 -17.68
CA PRO A 900 -0.71 18.24 -18.22
C PRO A 900 -1.85 17.45 -17.58
N ARG A 901 -2.89 18.13 -17.06
CA ARG A 901 -4.16 17.48 -16.67
C ARG A 901 -5.08 17.30 -17.89
N PRO A 902 -5.65 16.10 -18.14
CA PRO A 902 -6.64 15.91 -19.18
C PRO A 902 -7.97 16.60 -18.82
N TYR A 903 -8.63 17.23 -19.80
CA TYR A 903 -9.95 17.84 -19.61
C TYR A 903 -10.97 16.78 -19.19
N GLY A 904 -11.76 17.05 -18.14
CA GLY A 904 -12.91 16.22 -17.76
C GLY A 904 -14.03 16.26 -18.82
N GLY A 905 -15.05 15.41 -18.67
CA GLY A 905 -16.11 15.11 -19.65
C GLY A 905 -16.98 16.26 -20.20
N HIS A 906 -16.65 17.52 -19.91
CA HIS A 906 -17.26 18.72 -20.47
C HIS A 906 -16.18 19.70 -20.98
N ALA A 907 -15.48 19.32 -22.05
CA ALA A 907 -14.60 20.24 -22.76
C ALA A 907 -15.43 21.31 -23.50
N PRO A 908 -15.08 22.61 -23.43
CA PRO A 908 -15.80 23.66 -24.15
C PRO A 908 -15.59 23.51 -25.67
N PHE A 909 -16.64 23.08 -26.36
CA PHE A 909 -16.68 22.92 -27.81
C PHE A 909 -16.98 24.25 -28.50
N LYS A 910 -16.12 24.67 -29.44
CA LYS A 910 -16.38 25.81 -30.33
C LYS A 910 -17.27 25.32 -31.48
N PRO A 911 -18.50 25.84 -31.67
CA PRO A 911 -19.37 25.39 -32.77
C PRO A 911 -18.73 25.67 -34.12
N LEU A 912 -18.71 24.68 -35.02
CA LEU A 912 -18.36 24.91 -36.43
C LEU A 912 -19.51 25.62 -37.14
N GLU A 913 -19.18 26.52 -38.07
CA GLU A 913 -20.13 27.19 -38.94
C GLU A 913 -20.87 26.15 -39.82
N ASN A 914 -22.20 26.27 -39.87
CA ASN A 914 -23.06 25.34 -40.58
C ASN A 914 -22.75 25.33 -42.08
N GLY A 915 -22.40 24.15 -42.60
CA GLY A 915 -22.20 23.91 -44.03
C GLY A 915 -23.45 24.22 -44.86
N SER A 916 -23.21 24.72 -46.09
CA SER A 916 -24.18 25.22 -47.07
C SER A 916 -25.27 24.21 -47.53
N THR A 917 -25.24 22.97 -47.05
CA THR A 917 -26.13 21.87 -47.47
C THR A 917 -27.27 21.55 -46.49
N MET A 918 -27.45 22.35 -45.43
CA MET A 918 -28.64 22.26 -44.55
C MET A 918 -29.60 23.44 -44.71
N ARG A 919 -30.00 23.71 -45.96
CA ARG A 919 -31.30 24.35 -46.23
C ARG A 919 -32.33 23.22 -46.21
N HIS A 920 -33.51 23.43 -45.62
CA HIS A 920 -34.62 22.48 -45.44
C HIS A 920 -34.67 21.70 -44.11
N ILE A 921 -34.71 22.43 -42.98
CA ILE A 921 -35.53 22.02 -41.83
C ILE A 921 -36.52 23.15 -41.54
N ARG A 922 -37.81 22.91 -41.77
CA ARG A 922 -38.91 23.80 -41.39
C ARG A 922 -39.06 23.75 -39.86
N LYS A 923 -39.05 24.89 -39.19
CA LYS A 923 -39.39 24.99 -37.76
C LYS A 923 -40.90 24.72 -37.59
N PRO A 924 -41.34 23.88 -36.63
CA PRO A 924 -42.75 23.68 -36.35
C PRO A 924 -43.36 24.93 -35.68
N GLU A 925 -44.51 25.38 -36.17
CA GLU A 925 -45.30 26.45 -35.54
C GLU A 925 -46.01 25.91 -34.28
N PRO A 926 -45.87 26.57 -33.12
CA PRO A 926 -46.60 26.18 -31.92
C PRO A 926 -48.08 26.54 -32.04
N LYS A 927 -48.97 25.54 -31.95
CA LYS A 927 -50.42 25.76 -31.88
C LYS A 927 -50.79 26.42 -30.54
N PRO A 928 -51.68 27.42 -30.53
CA PRO A 928 -52.18 28.04 -29.31
C PRO A 928 -53.12 27.08 -28.57
N ILE A 929 -52.89 26.90 -27.27
CA ILE A 929 -53.72 26.10 -26.38
C ILE A 929 -54.98 26.91 -26.01
N GLN A 930 -56.16 26.35 -26.29
CA GLN A 930 -57.34 26.46 -25.42
C GLN A 930 -58.06 25.10 -25.40
N ILE A 931 -57.95 24.43 -24.24
CA ILE A 931 -58.39 23.08 -23.82
C ILE A 931 -57.62 21.92 -24.47
#